data_AF-A0A815LFG0-F1
#
_entry.id   AF-A0A815LFG0-F1
#
_cell.length_a   1.000
_cell.length_b   1.000
_cell.length_c   1.000
_cell.angle_alpha   90.00
_cell.angle_beta   90.00
_cell.angle_gamma   90.00
#
_symmetry.space_group_name_H-M   'P 1'
#
loop_
_entity.id
_entity.type
_entity.pdbx_description
1 polymer ?
#
loop_
_entity_poly.entity_id
_entity_poly.type
_entity_poly.pdbx_seq_one_letter_code
_entity_poly.pdbx_strand_id
1 'polypeptide(L)'
;MALSASSPNAHVLLRPEVKYIANMHGNEVVGKEMLLYLIEYLLTSNDTLVNQLMNQSRIWIMPCMNPDGLEISQYGDCTSTNGRYTVNNIDLNRNFPDYYGATLDSSIQAQETSAVIAWLANISFVLSANYHGGSFTMNTPFDRYCKIFFLINIYNNYIVFFCSPLPQDVQGVSISDDDDIFQTLAHAYVNRTVQTNENCLSDYQNDGFVTRGADWYEITGGMQDYGYLNYGIIELTMEISCCKYPVNNTLPAYWNYNRDAMIQYLLQAQRGVKGLILNEYNQSIPSTEVMIDNRWPTVKVTSLGEFWRILLPGKYTLKVLYRSNEIYNRTIIIQYSSSPLNLTIIIPSSIYLPYKNVSTQGQSLFSGNIVHSSSFSLIVFFDRRLELAGLDLWRMARIDNVFVYPSEINIDRFKEALSRALSLWPFITGRSRLDTNEQYFIEMSDNPIPVVLFNDYDSVKWPFDSNVIRDFYTNSLSTYLDEVRVTNLFDNTNDEPLVRLKLTHIIQSNEWILGISWAHELGDAASCLNFSNTLSRLYQHMEPLEPLPIFERRLWKNNEIDSSLLSTMKHFRDTKPLEEMWKKFMIDQEAYDQVNLSFSGEQLVKLRTLAGEDNITIQDALTAYIILTLNKYCYYNDDTRRILRTNTSVNFRGVSDSIASPGQIGNAVFMMLSDDFKDPYSLSSIAKTIRQSIIKSRDSKFLERWSATADDAMRQMIHNNRLADLGFVPNDIIVNSNFRYDWADLVDFGYKDKCRFYTGWSGAFYLRVFRLNPICKGKTWLSRDRNCAEVIFRIEKDLKAKFLNMIKRDIGENFKNINK
;
A
#
# COMPACT_ATOMS: atom_id res chain seq x y z
N MET A 1 13.67 4.18 -25.19
CA MET A 1 13.18 3.04 -26.03
C MET A 1 13.90 1.76 -25.65
N ALA A 2 13.38 0.58 -26.01
CA ALA A 2 14.02 -0.71 -25.74
C ALA A 2 14.45 -1.42 -27.03
N LEU A 3 15.62 -2.06 -27.01
CA LEU A 3 16.24 -2.79 -28.11
C LEU A 3 16.60 -4.22 -27.67
N SER A 4 16.28 -5.20 -28.49
CA SER A 4 16.69 -6.61 -28.34
C SER A 4 16.50 -7.36 -29.67
N ALA A 5 17.19 -8.49 -29.83
CA ALA A 5 17.05 -9.34 -31.01
C ALA A 5 15.65 -9.98 -31.13
N SER A 6 14.98 -10.19 -29.99
CA SER A 6 13.61 -10.69 -29.92
C SER A 6 12.83 -10.05 -28.79
N SER A 7 11.52 -9.86 -29.00
CA SER A 7 10.58 -9.33 -28.02
C SER A 7 10.98 -7.97 -27.39
N PRO A 8 11.33 -6.93 -28.16
CA PRO A 8 11.76 -5.64 -27.58
C PRO A 8 10.68 -4.96 -26.74
N ASN A 9 9.41 -5.31 -26.95
CA ASN A 9 8.26 -4.77 -26.21
C ASN A 9 7.84 -5.60 -25.00
N ALA A 10 8.48 -6.75 -24.73
CA ALA A 10 8.14 -7.63 -23.62
C ALA A 10 9.39 -8.19 -22.92
N HIS A 11 9.33 -8.28 -21.60
CA HIS A 11 10.40 -8.90 -20.83
C HIS A 11 10.51 -10.40 -21.17
N VAL A 12 11.74 -10.94 -21.15
CA VAL A 12 12.03 -12.35 -21.39
C VAL A 12 12.75 -12.92 -20.17
N LEU A 13 12.28 -14.06 -19.68
CA LEU A 13 12.78 -14.68 -18.45
C LEU A 13 14.32 -14.81 -18.43
N LEU A 14 14.95 -14.39 -17.33
CA LEU A 14 16.38 -14.36 -17.03
C LEU A 14 17.24 -13.53 -18.00
N ARG A 15 16.60 -12.71 -18.84
CA ARG A 15 17.27 -11.72 -19.69
C ARG A 15 17.41 -10.41 -18.90
N PRO A 16 18.62 -10.01 -18.47
CA PRO A 16 18.79 -8.78 -17.71
C PRO A 16 18.36 -7.56 -18.51
N GLU A 17 17.75 -6.61 -17.81
CA GLU A 17 17.41 -5.29 -18.31
C GLU A 17 18.60 -4.37 -18.01
N VAL A 18 19.13 -3.72 -19.04
CA VAL A 18 20.26 -2.77 -18.93
C VAL A 18 19.86 -1.43 -19.52
N LYS A 19 20.42 -0.33 -19.01
CA LYS A 19 20.08 1.00 -19.54
C LYS A 19 21.27 1.92 -19.75
N TYR A 20 21.12 2.81 -20.72
CA TYR A 20 21.90 4.03 -20.83
C TYR A 20 20.99 5.25 -20.88
N ILE A 21 21.39 6.26 -20.13
CA ILE A 21 20.74 7.57 -20.05
C ILE A 21 21.79 8.63 -20.37
N ALA A 22 21.41 9.68 -21.08
CA ALA A 22 22.30 10.82 -21.30
C ALA A 22 21.54 12.14 -21.25
N ASN A 23 22.30 13.23 -21.22
CA ASN A 23 21.80 14.59 -21.40
C ASN A 23 20.71 14.92 -20.38
N MET A 24 20.95 14.54 -19.12
CA MET A 24 20.19 15.01 -17.96
C MET A 24 20.53 16.47 -17.63
N HIS A 25 21.74 16.90 -17.97
CA HIS A 25 22.03 18.31 -18.22
C HIS A 25 21.93 18.58 -19.71
N GLY A 26 21.04 19.49 -20.10
CA GLY A 26 20.72 19.71 -21.51
C GLY A 26 21.90 20.18 -22.36
N ASN A 27 22.87 20.87 -21.75
CA ASN A 27 24.07 21.36 -22.44
C ASN A 27 25.21 20.35 -22.55
N GLU A 28 25.06 19.15 -21.97
CA GLU A 28 26.06 18.07 -22.02
C GLU A 28 25.64 17.07 -23.10
N VAL A 29 26.03 17.33 -24.35
CA VAL A 29 25.38 16.76 -25.54
C VAL A 29 26.07 15.54 -26.12
N VAL A 30 27.36 15.34 -25.87
CA VAL A 30 28.11 14.22 -26.46
C VAL A 30 27.45 12.88 -26.12
N GLY A 31 27.05 12.67 -24.86
CA GLY A 31 26.34 11.47 -24.44
C GLY A 31 25.07 11.18 -25.25
N LYS A 32 24.24 12.21 -25.51
CA LYS A 32 23.03 12.06 -26.34
C LYS A 32 23.37 11.53 -27.73
N GLU A 33 24.35 12.15 -28.39
CA GLU A 33 24.75 11.76 -29.75
C GLU A 33 25.40 10.36 -29.76
N MET A 34 26.19 10.00 -28.73
CA MET A 34 26.73 8.65 -28.59
C MET A 34 25.62 7.60 -28.46
N LEU A 35 24.55 7.91 -27.73
CA LEU A 35 23.41 7.01 -27.59
C LEU A 35 22.61 6.88 -28.89
N LEU A 36 22.51 7.94 -29.70
CA LEU A 36 21.89 7.87 -31.03
C LEU A 36 22.73 7.03 -32.00
N TYR A 37 24.05 7.23 -32.04
CA TYR A 37 24.95 6.37 -32.84
C TYR A 37 24.94 4.92 -32.37
N LEU A 38 24.83 4.69 -31.05
CA LEU A 38 24.69 3.35 -30.51
C LEU A 38 23.40 2.68 -30.99
N ILE A 39 22.27 3.39 -31.04
CA ILE A 39 21.01 2.85 -31.59
C ILE A 39 21.22 2.42 -33.04
N GLU A 40 21.80 3.28 -33.88
CA GLU A 40 22.09 2.95 -35.28
C GLU A 40 23.03 1.73 -35.39
N TYR A 41 24.11 1.70 -34.60
CA TYR A 41 25.09 0.62 -34.62
C TYR A 41 24.49 -0.72 -34.17
N LEU A 42 23.69 -0.74 -33.10
CA LEU A 42 23.02 -1.95 -32.62
C LEU A 42 22.02 -2.52 -33.64
N LEU A 43 21.41 -1.66 -34.46
CA LEU A 43 20.43 -2.05 -35.47
C LEU A 43 21.04 -2.49 -36.80
N THR A 44 22.24 -1.99 -37.14
CA THR A 44 22.85 -2.18 -38.46
C THR A 44 24.09 -3.07 -38.45
N SER A 45 24.72 -3.26 -37.29
CA SER A 45 25.96 -4.02 -37.19
C SER A 45 25.74 -5.54 -37.30
N ASN A 46 26.65 -6.21 -38.02
CA ASN A 46 26.74 -7.67 -38.06
C ASN A 46 27.80 -8.21 -37.07
N ASP A 47 28.31 -7.38 -36.17
CA ASP A 47 29.30 -7.77 -35.17
C ASP A 47 28.75 -8.89 -34.27
N THR A 48 29.55 -9.94 -34.07
CA THR A 48 29.23 -11.08 -33.20
C THR A 48 28.93 -10.67 -31.76
N LEU A 49 29.62 -9.65 -31.22
CA LEU A 49 29.41 -9.14 -29.88
C LEU A 49 28.11 -8.36 -29.76
N VAL A 50 27.76 -7.58 -30.80
CA VAL A 50 26.47 -6.88 -30.86
C VAL A 50 25.33 -7.88 -30.92
N ASN A 51 25.45 -8.90 -31.77
CA ASN A 51 24.47 -9.98 -31.86
C ASN A 51 24.35 -10.74 -30.54
N GLN A 52 25.47 -11.02 -29.85
CA GLN A 52 25.45 -11.63 -28.54
C GLN A 52 24.71 -10.75 -27.52
N LEU A 53 25.07 -9.47 -27.44
CA LEU A 53 24.46 -8.51 -26.53
C LEU A 53 22.95 -8.39 -26.75
N MET A 54 22.52 -8.23 -27.99
CA MET A 54 21.11 -8.10 -28.38
C MET A 54 20.29 -9.37 -28.10
N ASN A 55 20.91 -10.55 -28.14
CA ASN A 55 20.25 -11.82 -27.80
C ASN A 55 20.16 -12.05 -26.29
N GLN A 56 21.18 -11.62 -25.54
CA GLN A 56 21.35 -11.95 -24.13
C GLN A 56 20.78 -10.91 -23.17
N SER A 57 20.62 -9.66 -23.61
CA SER A 57 20.14 -8.54 -22.78
C SER A 57 19.01 -7.79 -23.49
N ARG A 58 18.19 -7.06 -22.73
CA ARG A 58 17.27 -6.07 -23.27
C ARG A 58 17.78 -4.68 -22.89
N ILE A 59 18.07 -3.88 -23.91
CA ILE A 59 18.83 -2.64 -23.78
C ILE A 59 17.89 -1.46 -23.87
N TRP A 60 17.86 -0.64 -22.84
CA TRP A 60 17.09 0.58 -22.83
C TRP A 60 17.97 1.79 -23.08
N ILE A 61 17.57 2.63 -24.02
CA ILE A 61 18.33 3.83 -24.38
C ILE A 61 17.41 5.04 -24.23
N MET A 62 17.84 6.00 -23.42
CA MET A 62 17.26 7.34 -23.24
C MET A 62 18.31 8.37 -23.64
N PRO A 63 18.33 8.81 -24.92
CA PRO A 63 19.34 9.76 -25.39
C PRO A 63 19.28 11.12 -24.69
N CYS A 64 18.09 11.55 -24.27
CA CYS A 64 17.87 12.86 -23.69
C CYS A 64 16.86 12.79 -22.56
N MET A 65 17.33 13.03 -21.34
CA MET A 65 16.49 13.13 -20.15
C MET A 65 15.96 14.57 -19.93
N ASN A 66 16.73 15.59 -20.30
CA ASN A 66 16.36 17.01 -20.19
C ASN A 66 16.29 17.69 -21.58
N PRO A 67 15.25 17.41 -22.37
CA PRO A 67 15.10 18.00 -23.70
C PRO A 67 14.92 19.52 -23.65
N ASP A 68 14.27 20.04 -22.62
CA ASP A 68 14.01 21.48 -22.53
C ASP A 68 15.30 22.27 -22.29
N GLY A 69 16.19 21.77 -21.43
CA GLY A 69 17.52 22.35 -21.23
C GLY A 69 18.37 22.30 -22.51
N LEU A 70 18.23 21.23 -23.31
CA LEU A 70 18.94 21.08 -24.58
C LEU A 70 18.55 22.17 -25.58
N GLU A 71 17.25 22.49 -25.70
CA GLU A 71 16.76 23.49 -26.66
C GLU A 71 17.29 24.91 -26.40
N ILE A 72 17.62 25.24 -25.15
CA ILE A 72 18.19 26.54 -24.77
C ILE A 72 19.73 26.53 -24.69
N SER A 73 20.34 25.36 -24.86
CA SER A 73 21.80 25.20 -24.83
C SER A 73 22.46 25.85 -26.05
N GLN A 74 23.66 26.38 -25.87
CA GLN A 74 24.37 27.05 -26.94
C GLN A 74 25.33 26.11 -27.66
N TYR A 75 25.14 26.00 -28.98
CA TYR A 75 26.04 25.27 -29.87
C TYR A 75 27.50 25.78 -29.78
N GLY A 76 28.45 24.87 -29.57
CA GLY A 76 29.88 25.20 -29.46
C GLY A 76 30.31 25.69 -28.08
N ASP A 77 29.39 25.74 -27.11
CA ASP A 77 29.71 26.13 -25.73
C ASP A 77 30.26 24.93 -24.94
N CYS A 78 31.54 25.02 -24.61
CA CYS A 78 32.23 23.95 -23.90
C CYS A 78 32.11 24.03 -22.37
N THR A 79 31.77 25.18 -21.78
CA THR A 79 32.04 25.41 -20.35
C THR A 79 30.86 25.93 -19.55
N SER A 80 29.94 26.68 -20.16
CA SER A 80 28.89 27.37 -19.39
C SER A 80 27.87 26.41 -18.76
N THR A 81 26.93 26.97 -18.01
CA THR A 81 25.76 26.27 -17.45
C THR A 81 24.47 26.59 -18.21
N ASN A 82 24.53 27.34 -19.32
CA ASN A 82 23.34 27.67 -20.10
C ASN A 82 22.75 26.37 -20.71
N GLY A 83 21.50 26.05 -20.33
CA GLY A 83 20.82 24.81 -20.71
C GLY A 83 21.15 23.58 -19.86
N ARG A 84 21.89 23.75 -18.75
CA ARG A 84 22.13 22.66 -17.78
C ARG A 84 20.84 22.22 -17.08
N TYR A 85 20.09 23.19 -16.55
CA TYR A 85 18.92 22.97 -15.69
C TYR A 85 17.64 22.71 -16.53
N THR A 86 16.56 22.27 -15.87
CA THR A 86 15.22 22.24 -16.49
C THR A 86 14.65 23.65 -16.69
N VAL A 87 13.49 23.79 -17.34
CA VAL A 87 12.78 25.08 -17.49
C VAL A 87 12.45 25.76 -16.16
N ASN A 88 12.32 24.97 -15.08
CA ASN A 88 12.05 25.45 -13.73
C ASN A 88 13.35 25.74 -12.94
N ASN A 89 14.51 25.77 -13.61
CA ASN A 89 15.82 25.99 -13.04
C ASN A 89 16.19 24.95 -11.96
N ILE A 90 15.82 23.68 -12.18
CA ILE A 90 16.14 22.55 -11.30
C ILE A 90 17.30 21.75 -11.90
N ASP A 91 18.30 21.40 -11.09
CA ASP A 91 19.36 20.46 -11.46
C ASP A 91 18.85 19.03 -11.26
N LEU A 92 18.65 18.29 -12.35
CA LEU A 92 18.13 16.93 -12.29
C LEU A 92 19.05 15.98 -11.51
N ASN A 93 20.37 16.22 -11.49
CA ASN A 93 21.32 15.41 -10.72
C ASN A 93 21.51 15.92 -9.28
N ARG A 94 20.58 16.76 -8.80
CA ARG A 94 20.42 17.15 -7.38
C ARG A 94 18.99 16.94 -6.85
N ASN A 95 18.13 16.35 -7.68
CA ASN A 95 16.68 16.31 -7.48
C ASN A 95 16.14 14.92 -7.12
N PHE A 96 16.98 13.87 -7.14
CA PHE A 96 16.58 12.55 -6.67
C PHE A 96 16.52 12.51 -5.13
N PRO A 97 15.64 11.68 -4.54
CA PRO A 97 15.60 11.48 -3.10
C PRO A 97 16.96 11.00 -2.58
N ASP A 98 17.52 11.79 -1.68
CA ASP A 98 18.80 11.50 -1.04
C ASP A 98 18.55 10.82 0.31
N TYR A 99 19.26 9.73 0.60
CA TYR A 99 19.12 9.00 1.87
C TYR A 99 19.55 9.83 3.08
N TYR A 100 20.24 10.96 2.87
CA TYR A 100 20.77 11.83 3.92
C TYR A 100 19.91 13.09 4.16
N GLY A 101 18.72 13.19 3.53
CA GLY A 101 17.73 14.25 3.75
C GLY A 101 17.40 15.07 2.50
N ALA A 102 16.33 15.87 2.57
CA ALA A 102 15.91 16.70 1.43
C ALA A 102 16.93 17.82 1.13
N THR A 103 17.40 17.89 -0.12
CA THR A 103 18.08 19.06 -0.69
C THR A 103 17.05 20.16 -1.03
N LEU A 104 17.51 21.42 -1.16
CA LEU A 104 16.67 22.53 -1.64
C LEU A 104 15.96 22.19 -2.95
N ASP A 105 16.68 21.55 -3.88
CA ASP A 105 16.12 21.15 -5.18
C ASP A 105 15.20 19.93 -5.07
N SER A 106 15.41 19.00 -4.14
CA SER A 106 14.49 17.85 -3.92
C SER A 106 13.16 18.24 -3.26
N SER A 107 13.01 19.48 -2.77
CA SER A 107 11.76 19.98 -2.20
C SER A 107 10.63 20.12 -3.24
N ILE A 108 11.00 20.28 -4.51
CA ILE A 108 10.11 20.27 -5.67
C ILE A 108 10.66 19.25 -6.67
N GLN A 109 10.03 18.08 -6.74
CA GLN A 109 10.48 17.04 -7.66
C GLN A 109 10.15 17.43 -9.11
N ALA A 110 11.16 17.47 -9.97
CA ALA A 110 11.01 17.74 -11.39
C ALA A 110 10.27 16.60 -12.09
N GLN A 111 9.55 16.91 -13.16
CA GLN A 111 8.75 15.94 -13.90
C GLN A 111 9.61 14.82 -14.50
N GLU A 112 10.79 15.18 -14.99
CA GLU A 112 11.80 14.28 -15.55
C GLU A 112 12.31 13.30 -14.48
N THR A 113 12.61 13.81 -13.27
CA THR A 113 13.02 12.99 -12.13
C THR A 113 11.91 12.02 -11.72
N SER A 114 10.67 12.49 -11.58
CA SER A 114 9.52 11.61 -11.26
C SER A 114 9.32 10.53 -12.33
N ALA A 115 9.49 10.87 -13.62
CA ALA A 115 9.38 9.92 -14.71
C ALA A 115 10.48 8.84 -14.65
N VAL A 116 11.72 9.23 -14.34
CA VAL A 116 12.82 8.27 -14.18
C VAL A 116 12.64 7.42 -12.93
N ILE A 117 12.20 7.97 -11.80
CA ILE A 117 11.89 7.18 -10.59
C ILE A 117 10.80 6.13 -10.88
N ALA A 118 9.71 6.54 -11.54
CA ALA A 118 8.66 5.60 -11.94
C ALA A 118 9.20 4.52 -12.90
N TRP A 119 10.13 4.88 -13.78
CA TRP A 119 10.77 3.94 -14.70
C TRP A 119 11.67 2.93 -13.98
N LEU A 120 12.49 3.38 -13.02
CA LEU A 120 13.33 2.53 -12.17
C LEU A 120 12.49 1.58 -11.30
N ALA A 121 11.31 2.03 -10.83
CA ALA A 121 10.40 1.19 -10.06
C ALA A 121 9.71 0.10 -10.90
N ASN A 122 9.51 0.35 -12.19
CA ASN A 122 8.74 -0.53 -13.08
C ASN A 122 9.61 -1.60 -13.77
N ILE A 123 10.92 -1.36 -13.92
CA ILE A 123 11.82 -2.27 -14.63
C ILE A 123 13.00 -2.63 -13.74
N SER A 124 13.26 -3.92 -13.58
CA SER A 124 14.36 -4.45 -12.79
C SER A 124 15.70 -4.32 -13.51
N PHE A 125 16.21 -3.09 -13.60
CA PHE A 125 17.52 -2.80 -14.17
C PHE A 125 18.64 -3.46 -13.35
N VAL A 126 19.62 -4.01 -14.05
CA VAL A 126 20.78 -4.69 -13.45
C VAL A 126 22.04 -3.84 -13.54
N LEU A 127 22.23 -3.21 -14.71
CA LEU A 127 23.40 -2.39 -15.04
C LEU A 127 22.95 -1.12 -15.74
N SER A 128 23.61 0.00 -15.42
CA SER A 128 23.28 1.30 -15.97
C SER A 128 24.53 2.16 -16.16
N ALA A 129 24.46 3.13 -17.07
CA ALA A 129 25.32 4.30 -16.98
C ALA A 129 24.54 5.56 -17.39
N ASN A 130 24.90 6.67 -16.75
CA ASN A 130 24.43 8.00 -17.11
C ASN A 130 25.60 8.80 -17.71
N TYR A 131 25.42 9.38 -18.90
CA TYR A 131 26.49 10.08 -19.62
C TYR A 131 26.41 11.59 -19.43
N HIS A 132 27.56 12.17 -19.12
CA HIS A 132 27.79 13.59 -18.85
C HIS A 132 28.92 14.16 -19.73
N GLY A 133 29.08 15.48 -19.66
CA GLY A 133 30.17 16.21 -20.28
C GLY A 133 30.62 17.40 -19.43
N GLY A 134 31.87 17.82 -19.63
CA GLY A 134 32.56 18.82 -18.82
C GLY A 134 33.86 18.27 -18.22
N SER A 135 34.03 16.95 -18.23
CA SER A 135 35.22 16.23 -17.78
C SER A 135 35.47 14.98 -18.65
N PHE A 136 36.54 14.26 -18.38
CA PHE A 136 36.79 12.92 -18.88
C PHE A 136 37.16 12.00 -17.71
N THR A 137 36.17 11.32 -17.13
CA THR A 137 36.35 10.46 -15.95
C THR A 137 35.18 9.48 -15.79
N MET A 138 35.45 8.31 -15.23
CA MET A 138 34.41 7.37 -14.80
C MET A 138 34.19 7.54 -13.30
N ASN A 139 33.05 8.11 -12.95
CA ASN A 139 32.65 8.39 -11.59
C ASN A 139 31.88 7.20 -11.00
N THR A 140 32.36 6.70 -9.85
CA THR A 140 31.77 5.58 -9.12
C THR A 140 31.09 6.05 -7.83
N PRO A 141 30.08 5.31 -7.32
CA PRO A 141 29.53 5.56 -6.00
C PRO A 141 30.57 5.50 -4.87
N PHE A 142 30.33 6.15 -3.73
CA PHE A 142 29.23 7.09 -3.50
C PHE A 142 29.61 8.51 -3.92
N ASP A 143 28.61 9.29 -4.28
CA ASP A 143 28.75 10.69 -4.69
C ASP A 143 28.87 11.66 -3.52
N ARG A 144 28.69 11.19 -2.27
CA ARG A 144 28.82 11.96 -1.03
C ARG A 144 29.54 11.17 0.05
N TYR A 145 30.26 11.82 0.98
CA TYR A 145 30.79 11.15 2.17
C TYR A 145 29.71 10.85 3.21
N CYS A 146 29.70 9.61 3.73
CA CYS A 146 29.03 9.26 4.99
C CYS A 146 30.07 8.70 5.97
N LYS A 147 30.22 9.32 7.15
CA LYS A 147 31.37 9.04 8.06
C LYS A 147 31.03 8.26 9.33
N ILE A 148 29.76 8.00 9.66
CA ILE A 148 29.39 7.09 10.76
C ILE A 148 28.15 6.29 10.35
N PHE A 149 28.28 4.96 10.23
CA PHE A 149 27.16 4.03 10.12
C PHE A 149 26.70 3.63 11.52
N PHE A 150 25.57 4.16 12.00
CA PHE A 150 24.85 3.50 13.08
C PHE A 150 23.81 2.56 12.50
N LEU A 151 24.02 1.26 12.72
CA LEU A 151 22.96 0.26 12.70
C LEU A 151 22.23 0.36 14.04
N ILE A 152 21.22 1.23 14.14
CA ILE A 152 20.36 1.22 15.33
C ILE A 152 19.22 0.26 15.04
N ASN A 153 19.25 -0.90 15.69
CA ASN A 153 18.08 -1.75 15.84
C ASN A 153 17.15 -1.05 16.84
N ILE A 154 16.31 -0.15 16.36
CA ILE A 154 15.26 0.44 17.17
C ILE A 154 14.09 -0.55 17.13
N TYR A 155 13.61 -0.95 18.31
CA TYR A 155 12.47 -1.85 18.50
C TYR A 155 11.45 -1.73 17.34
N ASN A 156 11.30 -2.82 16.56
CA ASN A 156 10.45 -3.04 15.36
C ASN A 156 11.15 -3.36 14.03
N ASN A 157 12.35 -3.97 14.01
CA ASN A 157 12.95 -4.57 12.79
C ASN A 157 13.16 -3.62 11.59
N TYR A 158 13.18 -2.31 11.78
CA TYR A 158 13.70 -1.36 10.78
C TYR A 158 15.18 -1.10 11.05
N ILE A 159 16.03 -1.33 10.06
CA ILE A 159 17.39 -0.79 10.07
C ILE A 159 17.27 0.68 9.66
N VAL A 160 17.35 1.58 10.64
CA VAL A 160 17.45 3.02 10.38
C VAL A 160 18.92 3.40 10.42
N PHE A 161 19.44 3.83 9.27
CA PHE A 161 20.78 4.36 9.16
C PHE A 161 20.79 5.82 9.61
N PHE A 162 21.47 6.11 10.72
CA PHE A 162 21.80 7.49 11.09
C PHE A 162 23.20 7.80 10.56
N CYS A 163 23.31 8.76 9.64
CA CYS A 163 24.59 9.39 9.29
C CYS A 163 24.66 10.75 10.01
N SER A 164 25.62 10.92 10.94
CA SER A 164 25.81 12.19 11.65
C SER A 164 26.82 13.07 10.91
N PRO A 165 26.54 14.37 10.67
CA PRO A 165 27.55 15.29 10.19
C PRO A 165 28.59 15.55 11.30
N LEU A 166 29.88 15.37 11.00
CA LEU A 166 31.00 15.82 11.83
C LEU A 166 31.66 17.05 11.20
N PRO A 167 32.32 17.92 12.00
CA PRO A 167 33.03 19.10 11.52
C PRO A 167 34.10 18.76 10.46
N GLN A 168 34.42 19.74 9.62
CA GLN A 168 35.16 19.66 8.34
C GLN A 168 36.56 18.99 8.37
N ASP A 169 37.08 18.59 9.54
CA ASP A 169 38.51 18.33 9.72
C ASP A 169 38.88 16.82 9.86
N VAL A 170 37.94 15.89 9.66
CA VAL A 170 38.21 14.44 9.74
C VAL A 170 38.02 13.79 8.37
N GLN A 171 39.12 13.40 7.69
CA GLN A 171 39.09 12.64 6.43
C GLN A 171 38.53 11.22 6.64
N GLY A 172 37.58 10.80 5.82
CA GLY A 172 36.99 9.45 5.82
C GLY A 172 36.54 9.11 4.41
N VAL A 173 36.62 7.83 4.00
CA VAL A 173 36.43 7.39 2.62
C VAL A 173 34.97 6.96 2.39
N SER A 174 34.34 7.38 1.29
CA SER A 174 32.98 6.96 0.92
C SER A 174 33.03 5.78 -0.05
N ILE A 175 32.88 4.57 0.48
CA ILE A 175 33.06 3.31 -0.28
C ILE A 175 31.76 2.52 -0.22
N SER A 176 31.24 2.08 -1.37
CA SER A 176 30.13 1.11 -1.43
C SER A 176 30.61 -0.32 -1.17
N ASP A 177 29.75 -1.19 -0.67
CA ASP A 177 30.11 -2.62 -0.48
C ASP A 177 30.41 -3.35 -1.81
N ASP A 178 29.98 -2.79 -2.94
CA ASP A 178 30.31 -3.26 -4.29
C ASP A 178 31.40 -2.40 -4.99
N ASP A 179 32.24 -1.67 -4.24
CA ASP A 179 33.30 -0.81 -4.80
C ASP A 179 34.26 -1.61 -5.70
N ASP A 180 34.58 -2.85 -5.36
CA ASP A 180 35.40 -3.72 -6.19
C ASP A 180 34.82 -3.94 -7.59
N ILE A 181 33.49 -4.07 -7.69
CA ILE A 181 32.77 -4.17 -8.96
C ILE A 181 32.80 -2.82 -9.67
N PHE A 182 32.44 -1.73 -9.00
CA PHE A 182 32.42 -0.40 -9.61
C PHE A 182 33.77 -0.01 -10.19
N GLN A 183 34.85 -0.14 -9.41
CA GLN A 183 36.22 0.14 -9.86
C GLN A 183 36.59 -0.74 -11.06
N THR A 184 36.31 -2.05 -11.00
CA THR A 184 36.60 -2.97 -12.10
C THR A 184 35.89 -2.56 -13.39
N LEU A 185 34.61 -2.19 -13.30
CA LEU A 185 33.81 -1.80 -14.46
C LEU A 185 34.24 -0.44 -15.03
N ALA A 186 34.54 0.52 -14.16
CA ALA A 186 35.04 1.85 -14.54
C ALA A 186 36.39 1.74 -15.26
N HIS A 187 37.37 1.05 -14.70
CA HIS A 187 38.65 0.82 -15.36
C HIS A 187 38.51 0.03 -16.66
N ALA A 188 37.59 -0.94 -16.72
CA ALA A 188 37.34 -1.71 -17.94
C ALA A 188 36.79 -0.84 -19.09
N TYR A 189 36.03 0.20 -18.77
CA TYR A 189 35.55 1.20 -19.72
C TYR A 189 36.69 2.11 -20.18
N VAL A 190 37.43 2.72 -19.25
CA VAL A 190 38.56 3.61 -19.56
C VAL A 190 39.61 2.91 -20.42
N ASN A 191 40.03 1.69 -20.04
CA ASN A 191 41.06 0.93 -20.76
C ASN A 191 40.66 0.56 -22.19
N ARG A 192 39.37 0.62 -22.53
CA ARG A 192 38.85 0.37 -23.88
C ARG A 192 38.49 1.64 -24.63
N THR A 193 38.55 2.78 -23.96
CA THR A 193 38.36 4.07 -24.59
C THR A 193 39.69 4.50 -25.20
N VAL A 194 39.68 4.89 -26.47
CA VAL A 194 40.89 5.43 -27.10
C VAL A 194 41.21 6.76 -26.43
N GLN A 195 42.30 6.82 -25.65
CA GLN A 195 42.70 8.02 -24.92
C GLN A 195 42.96 9.16 -25.90
N THR A 196 42.24 10.27 -25.72
CA THR A 196 42.48 11.51 -26.44
C THR A 196 43.55 12.34 -25.73
N ASN A 197 44.28 13.17 -26.47
CA ASN A 197 45.12 14.23 -25.88
C ASN A 197 44.27 15.44 -25.42
N GLU A 198 42.95 15.29 -25.20
CA GLU A 198 42.09 16.36 -24.71
C GLU A 198 42.33 16.54 -23.21
N ASN A 199 43.25 17.44 -22.86
CA ASN A 199 43.44 17.86 -21.47
C ASN A 199 42.26 18.75 -21.07
N CYS A 200 41.31 18.22 -20.29
CA CYS A 200 40.32 19.05 -19.61
C CYS A 200 41.05 20.05 -18.69
N LEU A 201 40.61 21.31 -18.65
CA LEU A 201 41.37 22.42 -18.04
C LEU A 201 41.55 22.31 -16.51
N SER A 202 40.94 21.32 -15.82
CA SER A 202 40.89 21.32 -14.36
C SER A 202 40.51 20.00 -13.67
N ASP A 203 40.96 18.81 -14.12
CA ASP A 203 40.61 17.56 -13.41
C ASP A 203 41.74 16.94 -12.58
N TYR A 204 41.35 16.58 -11.35
CA TYR A 204 42.10 15.80 -10.37
C TYR A 204 42.31 14.38 -10.95
N GLN A 205 43.53 14.08 -11.38
CA GLN A 205 43.90 12.75 -11.88
C GLN A 205 44.16 11.79 -10.72
N ASN A 206 43.09 11.29 -10.09
CA ASN A 206 43.21 10.10 -9.24
C ASN A 206 42.99 8.85 -10.11
N ASP A 207 43.86 7.85 -9.94
CA ASP A 207 43.78 6.50 -10.50
C ASP A 207 43.36 6.34 -11.99
N GLY A 208 43.97 7.11 -12.89
CA GLY A 208 43.87 6.85 -14.34
C GLY A 208 42.47 7.03 -14.94
N PHE A 209 41.82 8.16 -14.66
CA PHE A 209 40.47 8.56 -15.13
C PHE A 209 39.31 7.81 -14.48
N VAL A 210 39.52 7.24 -13.30
CA VAL A 210 38.46 6.68 -12.46
C VAL A 210 38.48 7.40 -11.13
N THR A 211 37.30 7.83 -10.66
CA THR A 211 37.17 8.49 -9.37
C THR A 211 35.95 7.99 -8.62
N ARG A 212 36.02 7.94 -7.30
CA ARG A 212 34.81 7.92 -6.47
C ARG A 212 34.21 9.32 -6.47
N GLY A 213 32.88 9.44 -6.48
CA GLY A 213 32.23 10.73 -6.64
C GLY A 213 32.52 11.70 -5.51
N ALA A 214 32.40 11.24 -4.26
CA ALA A 214 32.72 12.05 -3.09
C ALA A 214 34.19 12.53 -3.08
N ASP A 215 35.12 11.71 -3.60
CA ASP A 215 36.56 12.04 -3.69
C ASP A 215 36.87 13.07 -4.79
N TRP A 216 35.99 13.18 -5.81
CA TRP A 216 36.08 14.23 -6.82
C TRP A 216 35.45 15.53 -6.32
N TYR A 217 34.16 15.49 -6.01
CA TYR A 217 33.43 16.53 -5.29
C TYR A 217 32.08 15.98 -4.82
N GLU A 218 31.63 16.40 -3.62
CA GLU A 218 30.37 15.92 -3.07
C GLU A 218 29.15 16.43 -3.85
N ILE A 219 28.23 15.52 -4.18
CA ILE A 219 26.91 15.84 -4.71
C ILE A 219 25.82 15.11 -3.91
N THR A 220 24.66 15.74 -3.79
CA THR A 220 23.50 15.21 -3.08
C THR A 220 22.32 15.06 -4.02
N GLY A 221 21.51 14.02 -3.84
CA GLY A 221 20.34 13.78 -4.70
C GLY A 221 20.69 13.39 -6.13
N GLY A 222 21.83 12.70 -6.31
CA GLY A 222 22.27 12.17 -7.60
C GLY A 222 21.49 10.90 -8.00
N MET A 223 21.31 10.70 -9.30
CA MET A 223 20.61 9.53 -9.84
C MET A 223 21.37 8.22 -9.58
N GLN A 224 22.71 8.28 -9.65
CA GLN A 224 23.62 7.16 -9.50
C GLN A 224 23.42 6.46 -8.15
N ASP A 225 23.54 7.21 -7.06
CA ASP A 225 23.40 6.70 -5.70
C ASP A 225 21.96 6.26 -5.42
N TYR A 226 20.95 6.98 -5.93
CA TYR A 226 19.54 6.59 -5.80
C TYR A 226 19.25 5.21 -6.40
N GLY A 227 19.74 4.95 -7.61
CA GLY A 227 19.57 3.68 -8.32
C GLY A 227 20.24 2.52 -7.59
N TYR A 228 21.46 2.72 -7.10
CA TYR A 228 22.18 1.71 -6.32
C TYR A 228 21.44 1.41 -5.02
N LEU A 229 21.17 2.41 -4.18
CA LEU A 229 20.63 2.21 -2.83
C LEU A 229 19.20 1.63 -2.80
N ASN A 230 18.33 1.99 -3.76
CA ASN A 230 16.93 1.55 -3.76
C ASN A 230 16.70 0.22 -4.49
N TYR A 231 17.54 -0.11 -5.48
CA TYR A 231 17.29 -1.20 -6.42
C TYR A 231 18.50 -2.10 -6.66
N GLY A 232 19.68 -1.79 -6.10
CA GLY A 232 20.92 -2.51 -6.34
C GLY A 232 21.45 -2.40 -7.76
N ILE A 233 21.07 -1.34 -8.49
CA ILE A 233 21.53 -1.08 -9.85
C ILE A 233 23.00 -0.66 -9.79
N ILE A 234 23.86 -1.34 -10.54
CA ILE A 234 25.24 -0.89 -10.74
C ILE A 234 25.20 0.22 -11.80
N GLU A 235 25.21 1.47 -11.35
CA GLU A 235 25.23 2.65 -12.22
C GLU A 235 26.56 3.41 -12.11
N LEU A 236 27.17 3.73 -13.25
CA LEU A 236 28.29 4.67 -13.32
C LEU A 236 27.84 6.00 -13.94
N THR A 237 28.41 7.10 -13.42
CA THR A 237 28.37 8.40 -14.07
C THR A 237 29.58 8.52 -14.98
N MET A 238 29.37 8.64 -16.28
CA MET A 238 30.42 8.62 -17.30
C MET A 238 30.60 10.00 -17.92
N GLU A 239 31.66 10.69 -17.54
CA GLU A 239 32.11 11.94 -18.15
C GLU A 239 32.97 11.60 -19.36
N ILE A 240 32.47 11.84 -20.57
CA ILE A 240 33.10 11.34 -21.81
C ILE A 240 33.66 12.42 -22.73
N SER A 241 33.56 13.69 -22.34
CA SER A 241 34.01 14.82 -23.16
C SER A 241 34.28 16.06 -22.32
N CYS A 242 35.46 16.68 -22.48
CA CYS A 242 35.77 17.95 -21.81
C CYS A 242 34.85 19.09 -22.26
N CYS A 243 34.54 19.16 -23.56
CA CYS A 243 33.61 20.16 -24.09
C CYS A 243 32.17 19.66 -23.94
N LYS A 244 31.34 20.40 -23.20
CA LYS A 244 29.93 20.05 -22.96
C LYS A 244 29.10 19.97 -24.26
N TYR A 245 29.22 21.01 -25.10
CA TYR A 245 28.52 21.09 -26.39
C TYR A 245 29.52 21.35 -27.54
N PRO A 246 30.22 20.33 -28.04
CA PRO A 246 31.21 20.51 -29.09
C PRO A 246 30.59 20.72 -30.48
N VAL A 247 31.43 21.11 -31.43
CA VAL A 247 31.05 21.24 -32.85
C VAL A 247 30.88 19.88 -33.53
N ASN A 248 30.02 19.79 -34.55
CA ASN A 248 29.54 18.52 -35.12
C ASN A 248 30.64 17.66 -35.73
N ASN A 249 31.73 18.26 -36.21
CA ASN A 249 32.83 17.54 -36.85
C ASN A 249 33.68 16.72 -35.86
N THR A 250 33.51 16.89 -34.54
CA THR A 250 34.20 16.08 -33.52
C THR A 250 33.38 14.86 -33.07
N LEU A 251 32.06 14.85 -33.29
CA LEU A 251 31.18 13.75 -32.86
C LEU A 251 31.59 12.37 -33.40
N PRO A 252 32.03 12.22 -34.68
CA PRO A 252 32.52 10.92 -35.16
C PRO A 252 33.75 10.41 -34.41
N ALA A 253 34.60 11.31 -33.89
CA ALA A 253 35.76 10.93 -33.10
C ALA A 253 35.33 10.40 -31.73
N TYR A 254 34.46 11.12 -31.01
CA TYR A 254 33.90 10.66 -29.73
C TYR A 254 33.24 9.28 -29.85
N TRP A 255 32.53 9.03 -30.95
CA TRP A 255 31.96 7.72 -31.23
C TRP A 255 33.02 6.64 -31.36
N ASN A 256 34.02 6.85 -32.21
CA ASN A 256 35.10 5.88 -32.41
C ASN A 256 35.88 5.61 -31.12
N TYR A 257 35.98 6.60 -30.22
CA TYR A 257 36.66 6.43 -28.94
C TYR A 257 35.85 5.59 -27.95
N ASN A 258 34.52 5.74 -27.92
CA ASN A 258 33.67 5.12 -26.90
C ASN A 258 32.99 3.82 -27.34
N ARG A 259 32.74 3.63 -28.64
CA ARG A 259 31.90 2.53 -29.18
C ARG A 259 32.19 1.18 -28.55
N ASP A 260 33.46 0.75 -28.56
CA ASP A 260 33.83 -0.58 -28.09
C ASP A 260 33.70 -0.71 -26.57
N ALA A 261 33.97 0.37 -25.83
CA ALA A 261 33.78 0.44 -24.37
C ALA A 261 32.29 0.36 -23.99
N MET A 262 31.41 1.07 -24.71
CA MET A 262 29.95 1.05 -24.49
C MET A 262 29.37 -0.36 -24.65
N ILE A 263 29.73 -1.06 -25.74
CA ILE A 263 29.25 -2.44 -25.98
C ILE A 263 29.78 -3.39 -24.90
N GLN A 264 31.06 -3.29 -24.55
CA GLN A 264 31.69 -4.15 -23.55
C GLN A 264 31.16 -3.92 -22.14
N TYR A 265 30.79 -2.69 -21.81
CA TYR A 265 30.17 -2.36 -20.54
C TYR A 265 28.80 -3.00 -20.42
N LEU A 266 27.90 -2.85 -21.42
CA LEU A 266 26.58 -3.49 -21.38
C LEU A 266 26.64 -5.02 -21.26
N LEU A 267 27.67 -5.65 -21.82
CA LEU A 267 27.92 -7.10 -21.68
C LEU A 267 28.21 -7.53 -20.23
N GLN A 268 28.64 -6.61 -19.35
CA GLN A 268 28.96 -6.93 -17.95
C GLN A 268 27.71 -7.32 -17.13
N ALA A 269 26.51 -7.02 -17.61
CA ALA A 269 25.27 -7.50 -17.00
C ALA A 269 25.11 -9.03 -17.05
N GLN A 270 25.91 -9.73 -17.85
CA GLN A 270 25.94 -11.20 -17.93
C GLN A 270 26.96 -11.83 -16.98
N ARG A 271 27.51 -11.11 -16.00
CA ARG A 271 28.46 -11.67 -15.03
C ARG A 271 27.81 -11.95 -13.68
N GLY A 272 28.53 -12.68 -12.82
CA GLY A 272 28.09 -12.98 -11.47
C GLY A 272 27.05 -14.10 -11.42
N VAL A 273 25.91 -13.85 -10.78
CA VAL A 273 24.85 -14.84 -10.57
C VAL A 273 23.50 -14.28 -11.00
N LYS A 274 22.69 -15.11 -11.65
CA LYS A 274 21.28 -14.82 -11.94
C LYS A 274 20.45 -16.06 -11.68
N GLY A 275 19.15 -15.90 -11.50
CA GLY A 275 18.35 -17.05 -11.13
C GLY A 275 16.91 -16.78 -10.82
N LEU A 276 16.25 -17.84 -10.36
CA LEU A 276 14.86 -17.85 -9.93
C LEU A 276 14.78 -18.24 -8.45
N ILE A 277 13.98 -17.50 -7.68
CA ILE A 277 13.51 -17.85 -6.35
C ILE A 277 12.03 -18.20 -6.45
N LEU A 278 11.73 -19.49 -6.32
CA LEU A 278 10.37 -20.01 -6.50
C LEU A 278 9.97 -20.85 -5.30
N ASN A 279 8.67 -21.10 -5.18
CA ASN A 279 8.11 -22.08 -4.27
C ASN A 279 8.04 -23.48 -4.90
N GLU A 280 7.59 -24.46 -4.12
CA GLU A 280 7.39 -25.85 -4.56
C GLU A 280 6.35 -26.01 -5.70
N TYR A 281 5.59 -24.96 -6.02
CA TYR A 281 4.62 -24.89 -7.11
C TYR A 281 5.13 -24.12 -8.33
N ASN A 282 6.44 -23.83 -8.40
CA ASN A 282 7.07 -23.00 -9.45
C ASN A 282 6.51 -21.57 -9.55
N GLN A 283 6.04 -20.99 -8.44
CA GLN A 283 5.56 -19.61 -8.37
C GLN A 283 6.60 -18.73 -7.67
N SER A 284 6.71 -17.47 -8.09
CA SER A 284 7.55 -16.47 -7.42
C SER A 284 7.11 -16.24 -5.98
N ILE A 285 8.05 -15.91 -5.10
CA ILE A 285 7.75 -15.56 -3.71
C ILE A 285 7.75 -14.02 -3.57
N PRO A 286 6.60 -13.37 -3.34
CA PRO A 286 6.55 -11.92 -3.17
C PRO A 286 7.39 -11.43 -1.98
N SER A 287 7.75 -10.13 -1.97
CA SER A 287 8.50 -9.50 -0.86
C SER A 287 9.81 -10.22 -0.51
N THR A 288 10.42 -10.83 -1.52
CA THR A 288 11.69 -11.55 -1.40
C THR A 288 12.80 -10.72 -1.97
N GLU A 289 13.95 -10.74 -1.31
CA GLU A 289 15.16 -10.04 -1.73
C GLU A 289 16.35 -10.98 -1.67
N VAL A 290 17.34 -10.75 -2.52
CA VAL A 290 18.61 -11.47 -2.51
C VAL A 290 19.70 -10.56 -1.97
N MET A 291 20.44 -11.05 -0.99
CA MET A 291 21.59 -10.41 -0.39
C MET A 291 22.83 -11.27 -0.61
N ILE A 292 23.96 -10.65 -0.89
CA ILE A 292 25.26 -11.31 -0.77
C ILE A 292 25.81 -10.94 0.60
N ASP A 293 26.23 -11.93 1.37
CA ASP A 293 26.68 -11.70 2.74
C ASP A 293 27.79 -10.63 2.81
N ASN A 294 27.63 -9.67 3.73
CA ASN A 294 28.46 -8.47 3.85
C ASN A 294 28.48 -7.56 2.61
N ARG A 295 27.43 -7.59 1.79
CA ARG A 295 27.22 -6.62 0.70
C ARG A 295 25.80 -6.09 0.69
N TRP A 296 25.67 -4.80 0.89
CA TRP A 296 24.43 -4.03 0.79
C TRP A 296 24.53 -3.05 -0.38
N PRO A 297 23.42 -2.74 -1.10
CA PRO A 297 22.03 -3.10 -0.86
C PRO A 297 21.62 -4.48 -1.39
N THR A 298 20.46 -4.94 -0.91
CA THR A 298 19.78 -6.13 -1.42
C THR A 298 19.21 -5.87 -2.81
N VAL A 299 18.98 -6.94 -3.59
CA VAL A 299 18.24 -6.85 -4.86
C VAL A 299 16.88 -7.49 -4.73
N LYS A 300 15.84 -6.78 -5.18
CA LYS A 300 14.46 -7.28 -5.12
C LYS A 300 14.25 -8.40 -6.13
N VAL A 301 13.55 -9.44 -5.71
CA VAL A 301 13.12 -10.52 -6.60
C VAL A 301 11.91 -10.06 -7.42
N THR A 302 11.91 -10.30 -8.73
CA THR A 302 10.82 -9.87 -9.63
C THR A 302 9.53 -10.65 -9.38
N SER A 303 8.41 -10.20 -9.96
CA SER A 303 7.14 -10.93 -9.95
C SER A 303 7.19 -12.27 -10.70
N LEU A 304 8.26 -12.54 -11.47
CA LEU A 304 8.51 -13.84 -12.09
C LEU A 304 9.50 -14.69 -11.27
N GLY A 305 9.92 -14.20 -10.10
CA GLY A 305 10.86 -14.86 -9.21
C GLY A 305 12.32 -14.58 -9.55
N GLU A 306 12.62 -13.64 -10.44
CA GLU A 306 13.97 -13.48 -10.97
C GLU A 306 14.86 -12.61 -10.09
N PHE A 307 16.16 -12.86 -10.14
CA PHE A 307 17.17 -11.96 -9.57
C PHE A 307 18.45 -11.98 -10.41
N TRP A 308 19.21 -10.89 -10.31
CA TRP A 308 20.55 -10.76 -10.90
C TRP A 308 21.47 -10.05 -9.91
N ARG A 309 22.70 -10.56 -9.75
CA ARG A 309 23.77 -9.92 -8.99
C ARG A 309 25.06 -10.00 -9.79
N ILE A 310 25.55 -8.83 -10.19
CA ILE A 310 26.87 -8.65 -10.77
C ILE A 310 27.89 -8.92 -9.66
N LEU A 311 28.84 -9.83 -9.91
CA LEU A 311 29.89 -10.21 -8.98
C LEU A 311 31.20 -10.47 -9.74
N LEU A 312 32.33 -10.33 -9.05
CA LEU A 312 33.63 -10.77 -9.54
C LEU A 312 33.83 -12.27 -9.28
N PRO A 313 34.80 -12.93 -9.94
CA PRO A 313 35.16 -14.31 -9.62
C PRO A 313 35.57 -14.43 -8.15
N GLY A 314 34.94 -15.35 -7.43
CA GLY A 314 35.09 -15.45 -5.98
C GLY A 314 34.10 -16.41 -5.34
N LYS A 315 34.26 -16.61 -4.03
CA LYS A 315 33.36 -17.41 -3.20
C LYS A 315 32.49 -16.47 -2.37
N TYR A 316 31.18 -16.63 -2.46
CA TYR A 316 30.20 -15.78 -1.80
C TYR A 316 29.16 -16.63 -1.05
N THR A 317 28.49 -16.02 -0.07
CA THR A 317 27.29 -16.58 0.54
C THR A 317 26.09 -15.77 0.06
N LEU A 318 25.23 -16.41 -0.74
CA LEU A 318 23.96 -15.84 -1.15
C LEU A 318 22.92 -16.12 -0.08
N LYS A 319 22.21 -15.08 0.34
CA LYS A 319 21.10 -15.12 1.30
C LYS A 319 19.83 -14.67 0.60
N VAL A 320 18.75 -15.38 0.85
CA VAL A 320 17.41 -14.99 0.43
C VAL A 320 16.69 -14.49 1.67
N LEU A 321 16.20 -13.26 1.59
CA LEU A 321 15.47 -12.60 2.65
C LEU A 321 14.00 -12.53 2.25
N TYR A 322 13.10 -12.84 3.17
CA TYR A 322 11.67 -12.60 3.02
C TYR A 322 11.23 -11.68 4.16
N ARG A 323 10.68 -10.51 3.81
CA ARG A 323 10.34 -9.45 4.78
C ARG A 323 11.50 -9.15 5.73
N SER A 324 12.69 -8.99 5.17
CA SER A 324 13.96 -8.74 5.89
C SER A 324 14.49 -9.86 6.78
N ASN A 325 13.81 -11.02 6.85
CA ASN A 325 14.31 -12.19 7.58
C ASN A 325 15.00 -13.16 6.64
N GLU A 326 16.17 -13.65 7.02
CA GLU A 326 16.87 -14.69 6.27
C GLU A 326 16.08 -16.01 6.32
N ILE A 327 15.65 -16.47 5.15
CA ILE A 327 14.88 -17.72 4.99
C ILE A 327 15.70 -18.82 4.30
N TYR A 328 16.77 -18.46 3.61
CA TYR A 328 17.64 -19.40 2.93
C TYR A 328 19.03 -18.80 2.76
N ASN A 329 20.05 -19.64 2.86
CA ASN A 329 21.41 -19.26 2.46
C ASN A 329 22.09 -20.40 1.69
N ARG A 330 23.02 -20.02 0.81
CA ARG A 330 23.82 -20.95 0.02
C ARG A 330 25.16 -20.33 -0.33
N THR A 331 26.23 -21.09 -0.13
CA THR A 331 27.54 -20.74 -0.68
C THR A 331 27.56 -20.95 -2.20
N ILE A 332 27.96 -19.92 -2.94
CA ILE A 332 28.11 -19.93 -4.40
C ILE A 332 29.56 -19.61 -4.77
N ILE A 333 30.02 -20.15 -5.90
CA ILE A 333 31.36 -19.90 -6.45
C ILE A 333 31.19 -19.33 -7.85
N ILE A 334 31.66 -18.11 -8.05
CA ILE A 334 31.70 -17.45 -9.36
C ILE A 334 33.06 -17.75 -9.98
N GLN A 335 33.07 -18.46 -11.11
CA GLN A 335 34.29 -18.81 -11.83
C GLN A 335 34.70 -17.68 -12.78
N TYR A 336 35.96 -17.70 -13.22
CA TYR A 336 36.43 -16.90 -14.36
C TYR A 336 35.78 -17.43 -15.64
N SER A 337 34.54 -17.04 -15.90
CA SER A 337 33.79 -17.40 -17.11
C SER A 337 32.99 -16.20 -17.61
N SER A 338 32.70 -16.18 -18.91
CA SER A 338 31.89 -15.13 -19.55
C SER A 338 30.40 -15.29 -19.33
N SER A 339 29.94 -16.36 -18.67
CA SER A 339 28.52 -16.63 -18.40
C SER A 339 28.22 -16.52 -16.91
N PRO A 340 27.02 -16.02 -16.53
CA PRO A 340 26.66 -15.92 -15.13
C PRO A 340 26.29 -17.31 -14.60
N LEU A 341 26.53 -17.54 -13.31
CA LEU A 341 26.02 -18.72 -12.62
C LEU A 341 24.48 -18.64 -12.62
N ASN A 342 23.81 -19.63 -13.21
CA ASN A 342 22.36 -19.70 -13.20
C ASN A 342 21.86 -20.57 -12.04
N LEU A 343 21.00 -20.05 -11.17
CA LEU A 343 20.47 -20.75 -10.00
C LEU A 343 18.95 -20.71 -9.93
N THR A 344 18.33 -21.88 -9.86
CA THR A 344 16.94 -21.98 -9.40
C THR A 344 16.95 -22.46 -7.96
N ILE A 345 16.42 -21.63 -7.06
CA ILE A 345 16.26 -21.92 -5.64
C ILE A 345 14.77 -22.14 -5.40
N ILE A 346 14.42 -23.37 -5.01
CA ILE A 346 13.08 -23.71 -4.57
C ILE A 346 13.06 -23.60 -3.04
N ILE A 347 12.29 -22.66 -2.52
CA ILE A 347 12.05 -22.51 -1.09
C ILE A 347 10.64 -23.03 -0.82
N PRO A 348 10.46 -24.10 -0.04
CA PRO A 348 9.14 -24.56 0.34
C PRO A 348 8.36 -23.49 1.09
N SER A 349 7.06 -23.36 0.79
CA SER A 349 6.14 -22.43 1.45
C SER A 349 6.29 -22.48 2.97
N SER A 350 6.43 -23.66 3.57
CA SER A 350 6.64 -23.84 5.02
C SER A 350 7.81 -23.08 5.65
N ILE A 351 8.78 -22.61 4.85
CA ILE A 351 9.96 -21.87 5.34
C ILE A 351 9.65 -20.37 5.51
N TYR A 352 8.81 -19.79 4.64
CA TYR A 352 8.55 -18.34 4.60
C TYR A 352 7.06 -17.98 4.78
N LEU A 353 6.18 -18.96 4.62
CA LEU A 353 4.77 -18.97 4.98
C LEU A 353 4.61 -20.13 5.96
N PRO A 354 4.65 -19.90 7.28
CA PRO A 354 4.76 -20.99 8.24
C PRO A 354 3.58 -21.98 8.27
N TYR A 355 2.59 -21.94 7.35
CA TYR A 355 1.47 -22.87 7.34
C TYR A 355 0.97 -23.43 6.01
N LYS A 356 0.81 -24.76 6.06
CA LYS A 356 0.20 -25.68 5.11
C LYS A 356 -1.32 -25.56 5.09
N ASN A 357 -1.88 -25.78 3.89
CA ASN A 357 -3.18 -26.39 3.59
C ASN A 357 -4.38 -25.98 4.47
N VAL A 358 -5.25 -25.14 3.89
CA VAL A 358 -6.68 -25.15 4.19
C VAL A 358 -7.19 -26.59 3.99
N SER A 359 -7.44 -27.31 5.08
CA SER A 359 -8.03 -28.64 5.02
C SER A 359 -9.50 -28.51 4.61
N THR A 360 -9.80 -28.90 3.37
CA THR A 360 -11.18 -29.15 2.94
C THR A 360 -11.65 -30.47 3.54
N GLN A 361 -11.95 -30.50 4.84
CA GLN A 361 -12.64 -31.65 5.42
C GLN A 361 -14.15 -31.54 5.17
N GLY A 362 -14.54 -31.92 3.96
CA GLY A 362 -15.84 -32.54 3.68
C GLY A 362 -15.59 -33.97 3.24
N GLN A 363 -15.78 -34.92 4.15
CA GLN A 363 -15.75 -36.39 4.02
C GLN A 363 -15.38 -37.01 2.65
N SER A 364 -14.27 -37.78 2.62
CA SER A 364 -14.29 -39.13 2.04
C SER A 364 -13.23 -40.02 2.71
N LEU A 365 -13.64 -41.18 3.20
CA LEU A 365 -12.81 -42.30 3.60
C LEU A 365 -11.87 -42.69 2.45
N PHE A 366 -10.55 -42.72 2.67
CA PHE A 366 -9.67 -43.79 2.16
C PHE A 366 -8.36 -43.82 2.97
N SER A 367 -8.08 -45.02 3.49
CA SER A 367 -6.85 -45.40 4.16
C SER A 367 -5.70 -45.55 3.15
N GLY A 368 -4.48 -45.21 3.57
CA GLY A 368 -3.26 -45.47 2.81
C GLY A 368 -2.03 -44.98 3.54
N ASN A 369 -1.35 -45.90 4.24
CA ASN A 369 -0.04 -45.68 4.82
C ASN A 369 0.99 -45.36 3.73
N ILE A 370 1.80 -44.32 3.92
CA ILE A 370 3.21 -44.33 3.50
C ILE A 370 4.05 -43.73 4.64
N VAL A 371 5.01 -44.54 5.09
CA VAL A 371 5.97 -44.28 6.16
C VAL A 371 7.33 -43.95 5.51
N HIS A 372 8.14 -43.19 6.27
CA HIS A 372 9.58 -42.90 6.16
C HIS A 372 9.97 -41.64 5.38
N SER A 373 10.94 -40.82 5.79
CA SER A 373 11.64 -40.57 7.06
C SER A 373 12.66 -39.47 6.77
N SER A 374 12.82 -38.52 7.68
CA SER A 374 14.09 -37.96 8.20
C SER A 374 13.87 -36.51 8.63
N SER A 375 13.89 -36.35 9.94
CA SER A 375 13.76 -35.12 10.68
C SER A 375 15.02 -34.25 10.53
N PHE A 376 14.86 -33.06 9.99
CA PHE A 376 15.65 -31.90 10.37
C PHE A 376 14.68 -30.84 10.89
N SER A 377 14.64 -30.70 12.22
CA SER A 377 13.89 -29.66 12.92
C SER A 377 14.75 -28.41 12.99
N LEU A 378 14.50 -27.44 12.11
CA LEU A 378 14.89 -26.04 12.33
C LEU A 378 13.69 -25.38 13.02
N ILE A 379 13.77 -25.22 14.34
CA ILE A 379 12.78 -24.44 15.10
C ILE A 379 13.16 -22.97 14.90
N VAL A 380 12.49 -22.31 13.96
CA VAL A 380 12.47 -20.84 13.88
C VAL A 380 11.26 -20.38 14.68
N PHE A 381 11.50 -19.82 15.88
CA PHE A 381 10.45 -19.16 16.66
C PHE A 381 10.10 -17.83 15.97
N PHE A 382 9.15 -17.83 15.02
CA PHE A 382 8.34 -16.65 14.83
C PHE A 382 7.37 -16.59 16.01
N ASP A 383 7.30 -15.46 16.70
CA ASP A 383 6.32 -15.29 17.75
C ASP A 383 4.94 -15.47 17.11
N ARG A 384 4.26 -16.57 17.47
CA ARG A 384 2.94 -16.92 16.91
C ARG A 384 1.84 -16.01 17.46
N ARG A 385 2.21 -14.94 18.16
CA ARG A 385 1.30 -14.08 18.91
C ARG A 385 1.41 -12.65 18.42
N LEU A 386 0.26 -12.05 18.15
CA LEU A 386 0.13 -10.63 17.87
C LEU A 386 -0.62 -9.99 19.03
N GLU A 387 0.11 -9.26 19.87
CA GLU A 387 -0.49 -8.54 21.01
C GLU A 387 -1.48 -7.49 20.50
N LEU A 388 -2.65 -7.38 21.14
CA LEU A 388 -3.72 -6.45 20.79
C LEU A 388 -3.59 -5.14 21.57
N ALA A 389 -3.75 -4.02 20.87
CA ALA A 389 -3.97 -2.72 21.52
C ALA A 389 -5.38 -2.70 22.13
N GLY A 390 -5.60 -1.87 23.15
CA GLY A 390 -6.91 -1.67 23.79
C GLY A 390 -7.99 -1.30 22.77
N LEU A 391 -7.63 -0.51 21.74
CA LEU A 391 -8.49 -0.15 20.61
C LEU A 391 -9.02 -1.35 19.81
N ASP A 392 -8.34 -2.50 19.85
CA ASP A 392 -8.78 -3.72 19.19
C ASP A 392 -9.75 -4.54 20.03
N LEU A 393 -9.88 -4.22 21.31
CA LEU A 393 -10.63 -5.03 22.26
C LEU A 393 -12.12 -4.67 22.27
N TRP A 394 -12.74 -4.63 21.09
CA TRP A 394 -14.19 -4.45 20.93
C TRP A 394 -14.95 -5.73 21.28
N ARG A 395 -15.03 -6.02 22.58
CA ARG A 395 -15.64 -7.24 23.08
C ARG A 395 -17.09 -7.38 22.60
N MET A 396 -17.45 -8.59 22.15
CA MET A 396 -18.79 -8.94 21.65
C MET A 396 -19.22 -8.20 20.37
N ALA A 397 -18.27 -7.63 19.63
CA ALA A 397 -18.52 -7.00 18.34
C ALA A 397 -18.01 -7.87 17.19
N ARG A 398 -18.73 -7.85 16.07
CA ARG A 398 -18.33 -8.43 14.79
C ARG A 398 -18.85 -7.59 13.65
N ILE A 399 -18.24 -7.74 12.48
CA ILE A 399 -18.64 -7.08 11.24
C ILE A 399 -19.19 -8.16 10.32
N ASP A 400 -20.49 -8.11 10.06
CA ASP A 400 -21.19 -9.05 9.20
C ASP A 400 -21.55 -8.38 7.87
N ASN A 401 -21.07 -8.98 6.78
CA ASN A 401 -21.18 -8.47 5.42
C ASN A 401 -21.66 -9.59 4.48
N VAL A 402 -22.58 -9.27 3.58
CA VAL A 402 -23.11 -10.19 2.57
C VAL A 402 -22.98 -9.58 1.18
N PHE A 403 -22.43 -10.34 0.24
CA PHE A 403 -22.28 -9.96 -1.16
C PHE A 403 -23.08 -10.90 -2.04
N VAL A 404 -23.79 -10.36 -3.03
CA VAL A 404 -24.65 -11.12 -3.93
C VAL A 404 -24.22 -10.92 -5.37
N TYR A 405 -23.91 -12.02 -6.04
CA TYR A 405 -23.41 -12.10 -7.41
C TYR A 405 -24.49 -12.70 -8.33
N PRO A 406 -24.63 -12.17 -9.56
CA PRO A 406 -25.70 -12.59 -10.49
C PRO A 406 -25.43 -13.93 -11.19
N SER A 407 -24.26 -14.52 -11.00
CA SER A 407 -23.86 -15.75 -11.67
C SER A 407 -22.78 -16.48 -10.86
N GLU A 408 -22.21 -17.54 -11.45
CA GLU A 408 -21.40 -18.53 -10.77
C GLU A 408 -20.13 -17.97 -10.13
N ILE A 409 -19.88 -18.36 -8.88
CA ILE A 409 -18.57 -18.27 -8.24
C ILE A 409 -17.91 -19.65 -8.34
N ASN A 410 -16.91 -19.77 -9.21
CA ASN A 410 -16.10 -20.98 -9.33
C ASN A 410 -15.44 -21.32 -7.97
N ILE A 411 -15.83 -22.45 -7.39
CA ILE A 411 -15.42 -22.84 -6.04
C ILE A 411 -13.92 -23.14 -5.94
N ASP A 412 -13.33 -23.80 -6.94
CA ASP A 412 -11.91 -24.15 -6.89
C ASP A 412 -11.03 -22.91 -6.98
N ARG A 413 -11.40 -21.97 -7.86
CA ARG A 413 -10.75 -20.66 -7.93
C ARG A 413 -10.95 -19.86 -6.64
N PHE A 414 -12.13 -19.93 -6.02
CA PHE A 414 -12.37 -19.29 -4.72
C PHE A 414 -11.45 -19.87 -3.63
N LYS A 415 -11.31 -21.20 -3.56
CA LYS A 415 -10.40 -21.86 -2.62
C LYS A 415 -8.95 -21.45 -2.85
N GLU A 416 -8.49 -21.41 -4.10
CA GLU A 416 -7.14 -20.98 -4.44
C GLU A 416 -6.90 -19.52 -4.03
N ALA A 417 -7.83 -18.62 -4.37
CA ALA A 417 -7.76 -17.22 -4.01
C ALA A 417 -7.77 -17.01 -2.49
N LEU A 418 -8.61 -17.77 -1.76
CA LEU A 418 -8.66 -17.74 -0.31
C LEU A 418 -7.36 -18.23 0.32
N SER A 419 -6.80 -19.34 -0.16
CA SER A 419 -5.51 -19.83 0.31
C SER A 419 -4.41 -18.79 0.13
N ARG A 420 -4.37 -18.12 -1.03
CA ARG A 420 -3.43 -17.03 -1.29
C ARG A 420 -3.71 -15.81 -0.40
N ALA A 421 -4.95 -15.41 -0.21
CA ALA A 421 -5.32 -14.30 0.65
C ALA A 421 -4.90 -14.55 2.11
N LEU A 422 -5.14 -15.74 2.64
CA LEU A 422 -4.73 -16.11 4.01
C LEU A 422 -3.21 -16.15 4.17
N SER A 423 -2.46 -16.50 3.12
CA SER A 423 -0.99 -16.43 3.15
C SER A 423 -0.45 -15.01 3.27
N LEU A 424 -1.16 -14.03 2.69
CA LEU A 424 -0.85 -12.61 2.81
C LEU A 424 -1.36 -12.03 4.14
N TRP A 425 -2.38 -12.66 4.73
CA TRP A 425 -3.05 -12.25 5.96
C TRP A 425 -3.01 -13.31 7.06
N PRO A 426 -1.83 -13.68 7.58
CA PRO A 426 -1.67 -14.85 8.45
C PRO A 426 -2.42 -14.74 9.77
N PHE A 427 -2.56 -13.56 10.37
CA PHE A 427 -3.23 -13.41 11.67
C PHE A 427 -4.75 -13.64 11.61
N ILE A 428 -5.36 -13.62 10.42
CA ILE A 428 -6.77 -13.96 10.25
C ILE A 428 -7.04 -15.43 10.61
N THR A 429 -6.05 -16.31 10.44
CA THR A 429 -6.19 -17.74 10.80
C THR A 429 -6.04 -17.97 12.31
N GLY A 430 -5.72 -16.95 13.09
CA GLY A 430 -5.48 -17.05 14.52
C GLY A 430 -6.74 -17.22 15.36
N ARG A 431 -6.52 -17.22 16.68
CA ARG A 431 -7.53 -17.27 17.74
C ARG A 431 -7.22 -16.19 18.76
N SER A 432 -8.24 -15.51 19.24
CA SER A 432 -8.10 -14.58 20.37
C SER A 432 -7.76 -15.36 21.65
N ARG A 433 -6.78 -14.87 22.40
CA ARG A 433 -6.28 -15.47 23.65
C ARG A 433 -6.00 -14.40 24.70
N LEU A 434 -6.03 -14.83 25.95
CA LEU A 434 -5.71 -14.02 27.13
C LEU A 434 -4.63 -14.73 27.95
N ASP A 435 -3.51 -14.08 28.27
CA ASP A 435 -2.47 -14.69 29.10
C ASP A 435 -2.71 -14.46 30.59
N THR A 436 -1.82 -14.99 31.43
CA THR A 436 -1.86 -14.83 32.89
C THR A 436 -1.54 -13.41 33.37
N ASN A 437 -1.04 -12.54 32.50
CA ASN A 437 -0.72 -11.14 32.80
C ASN A 437 -1.79 -10.17 32.27
N GLU A 438 -2.98 -10.69 31.93
CA GLU A 438 -4.08 -9.94 31.32
C GLU A 438 -3.73 -9.30 29.97
N GLN A 439 -2.78 -9.89 29.23
CA GLN A 439 -2.44 -9.50 27.88
C GLN A 439 -3.34 -10.22 26.88
N TYR A 440 -3.94 -9.45 25.99
CA TYR A 440 -4.79 -9.93 24.91
C TYR A 440 -3.98 -10.07 23.64
N PHE A 441 -4.08 -11.21 22.96
CA PHE A 441 -3.35 -11.46 21.73
C PHE A 441 -4.17 -12.30 20.76
N ILE A 442 -3.80 -12.22 19.48
CA ILE A 442 -4.18 -13.19 18.47
C ILE A 442 -3.05 -14.20 18.38
N GLU A 443 -3.33 -15.45 18.73
CA GLU A 443 -2.41 -16.57 18.54
C GLU A 443 -2.71 -17.26 17.22
N MET A 444 -1.74 -17.31 16.31
CA MET A 444 -1.88 -18.03 15.05
C MET A 444 -2.20 -19.50 15.32
N SER A 445 -3.18 -20.01 14.58
CA SER A 445 -3.64 -21.39 14.71
C SER A 445 -3.46 -22.14 13.41
N ASP A 446 -3.10 -23.41 13.54
CA ASP A 446 -3.10 -24.43 12.49
C ASP A 446 -4.51 -24.90 12.13
N ASN A 447 -5.51 -24.56 12.95
CA ASN A 447 -6.88 -24.98 12.73
C ASN A 447 -7.50 -24.21 11.56
N PRO A 448 -8.24 -24.88 10.67
CA PRO A 448 -8.81 -24.25 9.48
C PRO A 448 -9.79 -23.14 9.87
N ILE A 449 -9.93 -22.14 8.99
CA ILE A 449 -11.08 -21.24 9.03
C ILE A 449 -12.28 -21.91 8.34
N PRO A 450 -13.50 -21.81 8.89
CA PRO A 450 -14.66 -22.47 8.33
C PRO A 450 -15.12 -21.74 7.06
N VAL A 451 -15.34 -22.54 6.01
CA VAL A 451 -15.99 -22.12 4.77
C VAL A 451 -17.19 -23.03 4.54
N VAL A 452 -18.39 -22.50 4.76
CA VAL A 452 -19.64 -23.25 4.58
C VAL A 452 -20.10 -23.10 3.14
N LEU A 453 -20.33 -24.21 2.45
CA LEU A 453 -21.01 -24.24 1.15
C LEU A 453 -22.45 -24.69 1.36
N PHE A 454 -23.42 -23.94 0.84
CA PHE A 454 -24.84 -24.23 1.00
C PHE A 454 -25.58 -24.06 -0.34
N ASN A 455 -26.37 -25.06 -0.72
CA ASN A 455 -27.23 -24.99 -1.90
C ASN A 455 -28.67 -24.75 -1.42
N ASP A 456 -29.22 -23.59 -1.78
CA ASP A 456 -30.59 -23.20 -1.50
C ASP A 456 -31.49 -23.59 -2.67
N TYR A 457 -32.30 -24.64 -2.46
CA TYR A 457 -33.26 -25.14 -3.44
C TYR A 457 -34.65 -24.49 -3.29
N ASP A 458 -34.93 -23.87 -2.14
CA ASP A 458 -36.26 -23.39 -1.80
C ASP A 458 -36.47 -21.96 -2.30
N SER A 459 -35.44 -21.12 -2.19
CA SER A 459 -35.51 -19.73 -2.64
C SER A 459 -35.53 -19.62 -4.16
N VAL A 460 -36.43 -18.79 -4.70
CA VAL A 460 -36.49 -18.48 -6.13
C VAL A 460 -35.33 -17.59 -6.55
N LYS A 461 -34.98 -16.61 -5.72
CA LYS A 461 -33.95 -15.58 -5.93
C LYS A 461 -33.62 -14.88 -4.62
N TRP A 462 -32.63 -14.00 -4.62
CA TRP A 462 -32.33 -13.10 -3.52
C TRP A 462 -33.60 -12.37 -3.03
N PRO A 463 -33.96 -12.49 -1.74
CA PRO A 463 -35.28 -12.07 -1.25
C PRO A 463 -35.38 -10.57 -0.98
N PHE A 464 -34.25 -9.85 -0.91
CA PHE A 464 -34.24 -8.44 -0.51
C PHE A 464 -34.13 -7.48 -1.70
N ASP A 465 -34.59 -6.25 -1.48
CA ASP A 465 -34.40 -5.14 -2.43
C ASP A 465 -32.93 -4.69 -2.49
N SER A 466 -32.65 -3.66 -3.29
CA SER A 466 -31.29 -3.14 -3.51
C SER A 466 -30.72 -2.32 -2.34
N ASN A 467 -31.48 -2.08 -1.28
CA ASN A 467 -30.99 -1.27 -0.17
C ASN A 467 -29.91 -2.04 0.62
N VAL A 468 -28.84 -1.36 1.01
CA VAL A 468 -27.63 -1.92 1.64
C VAL A 468 -27.90 -2.40 3.06
N ILE A 469 -28.44 -1.56 3.96
CA ILE A 469 -28.56 -1.97 5.37
C ILE A 469 -29.86 -2.69 5.62
N ARG A 470 -29.78 -3.91 6.16
CA ARG A 470 -30.92 -4.74 6.50
C ARG A 470 -31.31 -4.57 7.96
N ASP A 471 -32.62 -4.56 8.18
CA ASP A 471 -33.20 -4.50 9.51
C ASP A 471 -33.11 -5.87 10.19
N PHE A 472 -32.73 -5.87 11.47
CA PHE A 472 -32.44 -7.07 12.24
C PHE A 472 -33.66 -8.00 12.40
N TYR A 473 -34.88 -7.47 12.57
CA TYR A 473 -36.07 -8.28 12.84
C TYR A 473 -36.81 -8.68 11.58
N THR A 474 -36.89 -7.76 10.62
CA THR A 474 -37.77 -7.94 9.46
C THR A 474 -37.06 -8.56 8.27
N ASN A 475 -35.73 -8.45 8.17
CA ASN A 475 -34.95 -8.87 7.00
C ASN A 475 -33.54 -9.35 7.38
N SER A 476 -33.43 -10.24 8.37
CA SER A 476 -32.14 -10.70 8.88
C SER A 476 -31.24 -11.32 7.80
N LEU A 477 -29.96 -10.97 7.83
CA LEU A 477 -28.91 -11.57 6.98
C LEU A 477 -28.37 -12.89 7.55
N SER A 478 -28.75 -13.28 8.77
CA SER A 478 -28.17 -14.43 9.49
C SER A 478 -28.29 -15.75 8.71
N THR A 479 -29.34 -15.94 7.92
CA THR A 479 -29.51 -17.11 7.04
C THR A 479 -28.35 -17.27 6.05
N TYR A 480 -27.71 -16.18 5.64
CA TYR A 480 -26.62 -16.16 4.66
C TYR A 480 -25.24 -15.99 5.29
N LEU A 481 -25.15 -16.00 6.61
CA LEU A 481 -23.90 -15.89 7.36
C LEU A 481 -23.61 -17.19 8.13
N ASP A 482 -22.33 -17.49 8.33
CA ASP A 482 -21.87 -18.32 9.44
C ASP A 482 -21.20 -17.36 10.42
N GLU A 483 -21.86 -17.06 11.53
CA GLU A 483 -21.48 -15.94 12.39
C GLU A 483 -20.36 -16.32 13.36
N VAL A 484 -19.37 -15.43 13.52
CA VAL A 484 -18.36 -15.57 14.58
C VAL A 484 -19.06 -15.58 15.93
N ARG A 485 -18.76 -16.59 16.75
CA ARG A 485 -19.34 -16.74 18.10
C ARG A 485 -18.58 -15.84 19.06
N VAL A 486 -18.93 -14.56 19.06
CA VAL A 486 -18.22 -13.52 19.84
C VAL A 486 -18.14 -13.79 21.35
N THR A 487 -19.02 -14.63 21.90
CA THR A 487 -18.97 -15.07 23.31
C THR A 487 -17.81 -16.01 23.62
N ASN A 488 -17.26 -16.67 22.60
CA ASN A 488 -16.17 -17.64 22.73
C ASN A 488 -14.79 -16.98 22.52
N LEU A 489 -14.75 -15.70 22.15
CA LEU A 489 -13.51 -14.95 21.98
C LEU A 489 -12.87 -14.68 23.34
N PHE A 490 -11.54 -14.70 23.38
CA PHE A 490 -10.69 -14.65 24.57
C PHE A 490 -10.92 -15.75 25.61
N ASP A 491 -11.73 -16.75 25.31
CA ASP A 491 -11.79 -17.99 26.09
C ASP A 491 -10.73 -18.96 25.56
N ASN A 492 -9.68 -19.15 26.35
CA ASN A 492 -8.54 -20.02 26.01
C ASN A 492 -8.92 -21.50 25.83
N THR A 493 -10.10 -21.92 26.29
CA THR A 493 -10.60 -23.29 26.11
C THR A 493 -11.31 -23.50 24.77
N ASN A 494 -11.67 -22.41 24.08
CA ASN A 494 -12.40 -22.44 22.82
C ASN A 494 -11.47 -22.23 21.61
N ASP A 495 -11.84 -22.87 20.49
CA ASP A 495 -11.17 -22.73 19.19
C ASP A 495 -11.97 -21.85 18.21
N GLU A 496 -12.59 -20.77 18.68
CA GLU A 496 -13.43 -19.93 17.82
C GLU A 496 -12.59 -19.14 16.80
N PRO A 497 -12.76 -19.36 15.48
CA PRO A 497 -12.04 -18.64 14.44
C PRO A 497 -12.45 -17.17 14.37
N LEU A 498 -11.52 -16.32 13.98
CA LEU A 498 -11.74 -14.87 13.89
C LEU A 498 -12.45 -14.43 12.59
N VAL A 499 -12.48 -15.30 11.57
CA VAL A 499 -13.27 -15.10 10.34
C VAL A 499 -14.00 -16.38 10.00
N ARG A 500 -15.24 -16.22 9.55
CA ARG A 500 -16.07 -17.30 9.01
C ARG A 500 -16.66 -16.88 7.67
N LEU A 501 -16.67 -17.81 6.72
CA LEU A 501 -17.15 -17.57 5.37
C LEU A 501 -18.30 -18.54 5.05
N LYS A 502 -19.32 -18.03 4.36
CA LYS A 502 -20.43 -18.85 3.86
C LYS A 502 -20.72 -18.51 2.41
N LEU A 503 -20.62 -19.49 1.52
CA LEU A 503 -21.07 -19.40 0.14
C LEU A 503 -22.42 -20.10 0.01
N THR A 504 -23.45 -19.33 -0.39
CA THR A 504 -24.78 -19.85 -0.67
C THR A 504 -25.08 -19.74 -2.16
N HIS A 505 -25.49 -20.84 -2.80
CA HIS A 505 -25.95 -20.87 -4.18
C HIS A 505 -27.46 -21.03 -4.22
N ILE A 506 -28.18 -20.01 -4.71
CA ILE A 506 -29.62 -20.11 -4.96
C ILE A 506 -29.83 -20.78 -6.31
N ILE A 507 -30.24 -22.04 -6.27
CA ILE A 507 -30.28 -22.92 -7.45
C ILE A 507 -31.23 -22.39 -8.52
N GLN A 508 -32.39 -21.88 -8.13
CA GLN A 508 -33.44 -21.46 -9.07
C GLN A 508 -33.08 -20.19 -9.87
N SER A 509 -32.33 -19.26 -9.28
CA SER A 509 -31.91 -18.00 -9.93
C SER A 509 -30.47 -18.03 -10.46
N ASN A 510 -29.70 -19.02 -10.03
CA ASN A 510 -28.24 -19.09 -10.22
C ASN A 510 -27.47 -17.91 -9.58
N GLU A 511 -28.05 -17.27 -8.56
CA GLU A 511 -27.36 -16.24 -7.78
C GLU A 511 -26.44 -16.88 -6.72
N TRP A 512 -25.25 -16.31 -6.56
CA TRP A 512 -24.28 -16.73 -5.56
C TRP A 512 -24.12 -15.66 -4.48
N ILE A 513 -23.98 -16.09 -3.23
CA ILE A 513 -23.98 -15.20 -2.08
C ILE A 513 -22.75 -15.53 -1.24
N LEU A 514 -21.92 -14.53 -0.94
CA LEU A 514 -20.79 -14.64 -0.02
C LEU A 514 -21.11 -13.88 1.27
N GLY A 515 -21.33 -14.62 2.35
CA GLY A 515 -21.36 -14.10 3.71
C GLY A 515 -19.96 -14.11 4.33
N ILE A 516 -19.57 -12.99 4.92
CA ILE A 516 -18.32 -12.81 5.67
C ILE A 516 -18.69 -12.33 7.07
N SER A 517 -18.34 -13.12 8.09
CA SER A 517 -18.42 -12.70 9.49
C SER A 517 -17.00 -12.50 10.02
N TRP A 518 -16.72 -11.31 10.52
CA TRP A 518 -15.38 -10.83 10.87
C TRP A 518 -15.33 -10.38 12.34
N ALA A 519 -14.46 -10.98 13.14
CA ALA A 519 -14.23 -10.59 14.53
C ALA A 519 -13.62 -9.18 14.59
N HIS A 520 -14.18 -8.30 15.42
CA HIS A 520 -13.75 -6.90 15.46
C HIS A 520 -12.33 -6.73 16.04
N GLU A 521 -11.81 -7.76 16.71
CA GLU A 521 -10.44 -7.92 17.19
C GLU A 521 -9.39 -7.97 16.06
N LEU A 522 -9.79 -8.40 14.86
CA LEU A 522 -8.92 -8.32 13.68
C LEU A 522 -8.83 -6.91 13.10
N GLY A 523 -9.83 -6.08 13.37
CA GLY A 523 -9.87 -4.70 12.93
C GLY A 523 -11.25 -4.22 12.50
N ASP A 524 -11.28 -2.93 12.16
CA ASP A 524 -12.49 -2.22 11.75
C ASP A 524 -12.96 -2.58 10.32
N ALA A 525 -14.03 -1.92 9.87
CA ALA A 525 -14.63 -2.13 8.55
C ALA A 525 -13.65 -1.92 7.38
N ALA A 526 -12.63 -1.07 7.53
CA ALA A 526 -11.60 -0.89 6.50
C ALA A 526 -10.68 -2.11 6.42
N SER A 527 -10.28 -2.68 7.56
CA SER A 527 -9.51 -3.94 7.60
C SER A 527 -10.28 -5.10 6.96
N CYS A 528 -11.57 -5.24 7.30
CA CYS A 528 -12.45 -6.26 6.72
C CYS A 528 -12.60 -6.09 5.19
N LEU A 529 -12.79 -4.85 4.72
CA LEU A 529 -12.87 -4.54 3.29
C LEU A 529 -11.57 -4.86 2.56
N ASN A 530 -10.42 -4.51 3.13
CA ASN A 530 -9.11 -4.75 2.50
C ASN A 530 -8.83 -6.25 2.33
N PHE A 531 -9.17 -7.07 3.33
CA PHE A 531 -9.10 -8.52 3.20
C PHE A 531 -10.07 -9.04 2.13
N SER A 532 -11.33 -8.60 2.16
CA SER A 532 -12.36 -9.02 1.20
C SER A 532 -12.00 -8.62 -0.24
N ASN A 533 -11.41 -7.44 -0.43
CA ASN A 533 -10.89 -6.97 -1.70
C ASN A 533 -9.67 -7.78 -2.15
N THR A 534 -8.73 -8.08 -1.25
CA THR A 534 -7.58 -8.97 -1.55
C THR A 534 -8.07 -10.31 -2.08
N LEU A 535 -9.05 -10.91 -1.42
CA LEU A 535 -9.69 -12.15 -1.86
C LEU A 535 -10.33 -12.02 -3.24
N SER A 536 -11.15 -10.98 -3.45
CA SER A 536 -11.82 -10.69 -4.73
C SER A 536 -10.82 -10.48 -5.89
N ARG A 537 -9.70 -9.81 -5.63
CA ARG A 537 -8.67 -9.52 -6.65
C ARG A 537 -7.86 -10.75 -7.00
N LEU A 538 -7.44 -11.53 -6.01
CA LEU A 538 -6.73 -12.79 -6.23
C LEU A 538 -7.61 -13.80 -6.99
N TYR A 539 -8.92 -13.81 -6.72
CA TYR A 539 -9.90 -14.59 -7.49
C TYR A 539 -9.93 -14.18 -8.97
N GLN A 540 -9.67 -12.91 -9.28
CA GLN A 540 -9.59 -12.39 -10.63
C GLN A 540 -8.17 -12.45 -11.22
N HIS A 541 -7.22 -13.14 -10.55
CA HIS A 541 -5.81 -13.18 -10.91
C HIS A 541 -5.14 -11.80 -10.99
N MET A 542 -5.60 -10.86 -10.15
CA MET A 542 -5.02 -9.54 -9.99
C MET A 542 -4.21 -9.45 -8.69
N GLU A 543 -3.15 -8.65 -8.70
CA GLU A 543 -2.38 -8.34 -7.49
C GLU A 543 -3.20 -7.54 -6.47
N PRO A 544 -3.00 -7.73 -5.14
CA PRO A 544 -3.61 -6.92 -4.10
C PRO A 544 -3.35 -5.41 -4.31
N LEU A 545 -4.22 -4.56 -3.75
CA LEU A 545 -4.01 -3.11 -3.78
C LEU A 545 -2.97 -2.69 -2.74
N GLU A 546 -2.12 -1.74 -3.10
CA GLU A 546 -1.24 -1.04 -2.15
C GLU A 546 -2.04 0.01 -1.35
N PRO A 547 -1.70 0.25 -0.08
CA PRO A 547 -0.60 -0.40 0.69
C PRO A 547 -0.95 -1.83 1.12
N LEU A 548 0.04 -2.73 1.08
CA LEU A 548 -0.07 -4.08 1.66
C LEU A 548 -0.39 -4.06 3.17
N PRO A 549 -1.00 -5.15 3.70
CA PRO A 549 -1.38 -5.21 5.11
C PRO A 549 -0.17 -5.22 6.05
N ILE A 550 -0.20 -4.32 7.04
CA ILE A 550 0.77 -4.22 8.14
C ILE A 550 0.06 -4.62 9.42
N PHE A 551 0.54 -5.65 10.12
CA PHE A 551 -0.15 -6.22 11.29
C PHE A 551 0.37 -5.66 12.61
N GLU A 552 1.59 -5.14 12.59
CA GLU A 552 2.20 -4.42 13.69
C GLU A 552 1.37 -3.19 14.03
N ARG A 553 1.16 -3.00 15.33
CA ARG A 553 0.41 -1.88 15.88
C ARG A 553 1.13 -1.32 17.07
N ARG A 554 1.00 -0.01 17.26
CA ARG A 554 1.52 0.66 18.44
C ARG A 554 0.77 0.17 19.67
N LEU A 555 1.51 -0.36 20.64
CA LEU A 555 1.01 -0.64 21.98
C LEU A 555 1.15 0.63 22.82
N TRP A 556 0.07 1.06 23.48
CA TRP A 556 0.01 2.30 24.26
C TRP A 556 0.41 2.10 25.74
N LYS A 557 1.30 1.15 26.00
CA LYS A 557 1.75 0.80 27.36
C LYS A 557 2.58 1.94 27.95
N ASN A 558 2.28 2.32 29.19
CA ASN A 558 3.00 3.36 29.96
C ASN A 558 2.94 4.78 29.36
N ASN A 559 2.01 5.04 28.44
CA ASN A 559 1.74 6.39 27.95
C ASN A 559 1.02 7.24 29.01
N GLU A 560 1.24 8.56 29.00
CA GLU A 560 0.48 9.49 29.83
C GLU A 560 -0.99 9.50 29.40
N ILE A 561 -1.89 9.32 30.38
CA ILE A 561 -3.34 9.33 30.19
C ILE A 561 -3.85 10.76 30.37
N ASP A 562 -4.60 11.26 29.40
CA ASP A 562 -5.23 12.58 29.46
C ASP A 562 -6.67 12.43 29.96
N SER A 563 -6.84 12.46 31.29
CA SER A 563 -8.15 12.30 31.94
C SER A 563 -9.20 13.33 31.50
N SER A 564 -8.78 14.48 30.94
CA SER A 564 -9.71 15.48 30.41
C SER A 564 -10.49 14.96 29.19
N LEU A 565 -9.90 14.05 28.40
CA LEU A 565 -10.51 13.47 27.21
C LEU A 565 -11.59 12.44 27.53
N LEU A 566 -11.57 11.81 28.71
CA LEU A 566 -12.59 10.82 29.12
C LEU A 566 -14.01 11.39 29.10
N SER A 567 -14.16 12.69 29.37
CA SER A 567 -15.44 13.40 29.28
C SER A 567 -16.05 13.38 27.87
N THR A 568 -15.22 13.28 26.84
CA THR A 568 -15.59 13.21 25.42
C THR A 568 -15.77 11.77 24.94
N MET A 569 -15.17 10.79 25.62
CA MET A 569 -15.26 9.36 25.32
C MET A 569 -16.46 8.70 26.02
N LYS A 570 -17.66 9.26 25.85
CA LYS A 570 -18.87 8.82 26.60
C LYS A 570 -19.12 7.31 26.54
N HIS A 571 -18.91 6.70 25.38
CA HIS A 571 -19.05 5.27 25.15
C HIS A 571 -18.13 4.38 26.01
N PHE A 572 -16.95 4.86 26.39
CA PHE A 572 -16.03 4.16 27.30
C PHE A 572 -16.24 4.56 28.78
N ARG A 573 -16.78 5.75 29.04
CA ARG A 573 -17.14 6.18 30.40
C ARG A 573 -18.42 5.50 30.91
N ASP A 574 -19.45 5.48 30.06
CA ASP A 574 -20.81 5.06 30.43
C ASP A 574 -21.05 3.58 30.13
N THR A 575 -19.98 2.76 30.22
CA THR A 575 -20.02 1.32 29.94
C THR A 575 -21.08 0.61 30.77
N LYS A 576 -21.59 -0.51 30.28
CA LYS A 576 -22.67 -1.28 30.92
C LYS A 576 -22.36 -2.78 30.95
N PRO A 577 -22.91 -3.53 31.91
CA PRO A 577 -22.91 -5.00 31.84
C PRO A 577 -23.65 -5.49 30.58
N LEU A 578 -23.28 -6.69 30.11
CA LEU A 578 -23.85 -7.30 28.90
C LEU A 578 -25.38 -7.37 28.91
N GLU A 579 -25.98 -7.84 30.01
CA GLU A 579 -27.43 -8.00 30.12
C GLU A 579 -28.20 -6.69 30.04
N GLU A 580 -27.64 -5.61 30.61
CA GLU A 580 -28.21 -4.27 30.53
C GLU A 580 -28.12 -3.72 29.12
N MET A 581 -27.00 -3.95 28.41
CA MET A 581 -26.84 -3.55 27.02
C MET A 581 -27.86 -4.23 26.11
N TRP A 582 -28.06 -5.54 26.24
CA TRP A 582 -29.06 -6.26 25.44
C TRP A 582 -30.47 -5.75 25.70
N LYS A 583 -30.84 -5.53 26.97
CA LYS A 583 -32.14 -4.96 27.32
C LYS A 583 -32.33 -3.57 26.72
N LYS A 584 -31.32 -2.69 26.86
CA LYS A 584 -31.33 -1.35 26.27
C LYS A 584 -31.47 -1.41 24.75
N PHE A 585 -30.70 -2.28 24.10
CA PHE A 585 -30.78 -2.46 22.65
C PHE A 585 -32.19 -2.86 22.22
N MET A 586 -32.82 -3.85 22.86
CA MET A 586 -34.18 -4.27 22.53
C MET A 586 -35.20 -3.13 22.73
N ILE A 587 -35.10 -2.38 23.83
CA ILE A 587 -35.97 -1.23 24.11
C ILE A 587 -35.80 -0.15 23.04
N ASP A 588 -34.56 0.20 22.67
CA ASP A 588 -34.28 1.21 21.65
C ASP A 588 -34.76 0.73 20.26
N GLN A 589 -34.69 -0.57 19.95
CA GLN A 589 -35.23 -1.12 18.70
C GLN A 589 -36.76 -1.06 18.64
N GLU A 590 -37.45 -1.19 19.77
CA GLU A 590 -38.91 -1.07 19.86
C GLU A 590 -39.39 0.38 19.90
N ALA A 591 -38.62 1.29 20.48
CA ALA A 591 -39.02 2.69 20.67
C ALA A 591 -38.82 3.56 19.41
N TYR A 592 -37.91 3.19 18.51
CA TYR A 592 -37.52 3.99 17.35
C TYR A 592 -37.74 3.24 16.04
N ASP A 593 -38.29 3.91 15.04
CA ASP A 593 -38.48 3.36 13.70
C ASP A 593 -37.29 3.62 12.78
N GLN A 594 -36.92 2.62 11.98
CA GLN A 594 -35.92 2.78 10.93
C GLN A 594 -36.40 3.74 9.83
N VAL A 595 -35.53 4.67 9.48
CA VAL A 595 -35.60 5.55 8.32
C VAL A 595 -34.57 5.07 7.30
N ASN A 596 -35.00 4.95 6.04
CA ASN A 596 -34.12 4.66 4.92
C ASN A 596 -34.32 5.72 3.85
N LEU A 597 -33.24 6.38 3.46
CA LEU A 597 -33.21 7.42 2.45
C LEU A 597 -32.16 7.08 1.39
N SER A 598 -32.43 7.49 0.15
CA SER A 598 -31.48 7.41 -0.95
C SER A 598 -31.33 8.78 -1.59
N PHE A 599 -30.10 9.19 -1.85
CA PHE A 599 -29.76 10.45 -2.52
C PHE A 599 -28.92 10.15 -3.77
N SER A 600 -29.28 10.77 -4.90
CA SER A 600 -28.45 10.76 -6.11
C SER A 600 -27.21 11.64 -5.93
N GLY A 601 -26.17 11.39 -6.73
CA GLY A 601 -24.95 12.20 -6.74
C GLY A 601 -25.24 13.68 -7.04
N GLU A 602 -26.19 13.97 -7.94
CA GLU A 602 -26.61 15.35 -8.24
C GLU A 602 -27.21 16.04 -7.00
N GLN A 603 -28.10 15.35 -6.27
CA GLN A 603 -28.69 15.88 -5.04
C GLN A 603 -27.63 16.13 -3.97
N LEU A 604 -26.65 15.23 -3.83
CA LEU A 604 -25.57 15.38 -2.86
C LEU A 604 -24.61 16.52 -3.20
N VAL A 605 -24.23 16.68 -4.47
CA VAL A 605 -23.42 17.83 -4.94
C VAL A 605 -24.16 19.14 -4.68
N LYS A 606 -25.48 19.14 -4.88
CA LYS A 606 -26.30 20.31 -4.59
C LYS A 606 -26.37 20.64 -3.10
N LEU A 607 -26.57 19.65 -2.23
CA LEU A 607 -26.52 19.85 -0.78
C LEU A 607 -25.17 20.39 -0.33
N ARG A 608 -24.05 19.86 -0.87
CA ARG A 608 -22.70 20.38 -0.62
C ARG A 608 -22.60 21.85 -1.01
N THR A 609 -23.08 22.21 -2.21
CA THR A 609 -23.06 23.59 -2.70
C THR A 609 -23.86 24.53 -1.81
N LEU A 610 -25.02 24.10 -1.31
CA LEU A 610 -25.84 24.88 -0.38
C LEU A 610 -25.19 25.03 1.01
N ALA A 611 -24.40 24.05 1.44
CA ALA A 611 -23.70 24.10 2.73
C ALA A 611 -22.54 25.12 2.74
N GLY A 612 -21.97 25.49 1.59
CA GLY A 612 -21.03 26.61 1.46
C GLY A 612 -19.62 26.22 1.00
N GLU A 613 -18.60 26.70 1.73
CA GLU A 613 -17.17 26.76 1.39
C GLU A 613 -16.55 25.49 0.73
N ASP A 614 -15.46 25.69 -0.03
CA ASP A 614 -14.80 24.65 -0.82
C ASP A 614 -14.33 23.42 -0.01
N ASN A 615 -14.03 23.59 1.29
CA ASN A 615 -13.52 22.53 2.17
C ASN A 615 -14.61 21.60 2.74
N ILE A 616 -15.91 21.93 2.58
CA ILE A 616 -17.03 21.10 3.00
C ILE A 616 -17.17 19.92 2.05
N THR A 617 -17.25 18.70 2.58
CA THR A 617 -17.47 17.49 1.77
C THR A 617 -18.95 17.15 1.64
N ILE A 618 -19.26 16.27 0.69
CA ILE A 618 -20.60 15.68 0.53
C ILE A 618 -21.08 15.05 1.84
N GLN A 619 -20.20 14.35 2.57
CA GLN A 619 -20.57 13.71 3.84
C GLN A 619 -20.97 14.74 4.90
N ASP A 620 -20.20 15.83 5.05
CA ASP A 620 -20.50 16.87 6.03
C ASP A 620 -21.86 17.52 5.72
N ALA A 621 -22.11 17.85 4.45
CA ALA A 621 -23.34 18.48 4.01
C ALA A 621 -24.56 17.55 4.15
N LEU A 622 -24.40 16.25 3.84
CA LEU A 622 -25.45 15.26 3.99
C LEU A 622 -25.82 15.08 5.47
N THR A 623 -24.83 14.89 6.34
CA THR A 623 -25.05 14.81 7.79
C THR A 623 -25.70 16.08 8.32
N ALA A 624 -25.21 17.25 7.91
CA ALA A 624 -25.78 18.54 8.31
C ALA A 624 -27.24 18.71 7.85
N TYR A 625 -27.59 18.22 6.66
CA TYR A 625 -28.96 18.27 6.15
C TYR A 625 -29.92 17.39 6.96
N ILE A 626 -29.50 16.18 7.36
CA ILE A 626 -30.30 15.31 8.23
C ILE A 626 -30.55 15.98 9.58
N ILE A 627 -29.50 16.53 10.20
CA ILE A 627 -29.58 17.24 11.48
C ILE A 627 -30.49 18.47 11.37
N LEU A 628 -30.28 19.29 10.34
CA LEU A 628 -31.10 20.47 10.07
C LEU A 628 -32.57 20.10 9.95
N THR A 629 -32.88 19.04 9.20
CA THR A 629 -34.26 18.61 8.97
C THR A 629 -34.92 18.16 10.29
N LEU A 630 -34.20 17.40 11.11
CA LEU A 630 -34.66 17.00 12.44
C LEU A 630 -34.88 18.21 13.35
N ASN A 631 -33.89 19.09 13.48
CA ASN A 631 -33.99 20.27 14.33
C ASN A 631 -35.12 21.20 13.90
N LYS A 632 -35.16 21.55 12.61
CA LYS A 632 -36.09 22.55 12.06
C LYS A 632 -37.53 22.06 11.99
N TYR A 633 -37.75 20.78 11.69
CA TYR A 633 -39.10 20.29 11.43
C TYR A 633 -39.60 19.33 12.50
N CYS A 634 -38.74 18.58 13.18
CA CYS A 634 -39.15 17.68 14.24
C CYS A 634 -39.04 18.33 15.63
N TYR A 635 -37.96 19.06 15.91
CA TYR A 635 -37.61 19.54 17.26
C TYR A 635 -37.64 21.07 17.44
N TYR A 636 -38.26 21.83 16.54
CA TYR A 636 -38.18 23.30 16.51
C TYR A 636 -38.49 23.97 17.86
N ASN A 637 -39.53 23.49 18.56
CA ASN A 637 -39.99 24.01 19.85
C ASN A 637 -39.61 23.12 21.05
N ASP A 638 -38.73 22.14 20.87
CA ASP A 638 -38.30 21.24 21.94
C ASP A 638 -36.77 21.31 22.11
N ASP A 639 -36.33 22.28 22.92
CA ASP A 639 -34.92 22.51 23.25
C ASP A 639 -34.27 21.25 23.88
N THR A 640 -35.06 20.40 24.54
CA THR A 640 -34.53 19.20 25.23
C THR A 640 -34.14 18.08 24.26
N ARG A 641 -34.69 18.09 23.04
CA ARG A 641 -34.44 17.05 22.01
C ARG A 641 -33.60 17.53 20.83
N ARG A 642 -33.35 18.84 20.74
CA ARG A 642 -32.58 19.44 19.65
C ARG A 642 -31.18 18.84 19.56
N ILE A 643 -30.76 18.46 18.36
CA ILE A 643 -29.40 17.95 18.12
C ILE A 643 -28.44 19.14 18.04
N LEU A 644 -27.44 19.15 18.91
CA LEU A 644 -26.46 20.24 19.08
C LEU A 644 -25.05 19.82 18.68
N ARG A 645 -24.76 18.51 18.62
CA ARG A 645 -23.44 17.98 18.29
C ARG A 645 -23.51 16.70 17.47
N THR A 646 -22.38 16.36 16.86
CA THR A 646 -22.14 15.05 16.26
C THR A 646 -21.09 14.28 17.06
N ASN A 647 -21.24 12.96 17.12
CA ASN A 647 -20.19 12.04 17.52
C ASN A 647 -19.82 11.19 16.29
N THR A 648 -18.75 11.57 15.60
CA THR A 648 -18.41 11.04 14.28
C THR A 648 -17.28 10.03 14.36
N SER A 649 -17.47 8.85 13.79
CA SER A 649 -16.41 7.87 13.59
C SER A 649 -15.45 8.37 12.50
N VAL A 650 -14.18 8.56 12.86
CA VAL A 650 -13.13 9.07 11.97
C VAL A 650 -12.02 8.04 11.86
N ASN A 651 -11.73 7.59 10.63
CA ASN A 651 -10.57 6.75 10.34
C ASN A 651 -9.30 7.59 10.37
N PHE A 652 -8.28 7.18 11.12
CA PHE A 652 -7.03 7.93 11.29
C PHE A 652 -5.79 7.26 10.65
N ARG A 653 -5.97 6.22 9.82
CA ARG A 653 -4.86 5.62 9.07
C ARG A 653 -4.21 6.64 8.14
N GLY A 654 -2.88 6.62 8.09
CA GLY A 654 -2.08 7.51 7.25
C GLY A 654 -2.06 8.97 7.72
N VAL A 655 -2.55 9.27 8.93
CA VAL A 655 -2.34 10.59 9.54
C VAL A 655 -0.92 10.73 10.08
N SER A 656 -0.42 9.67 10.72
CA SER A 656 0.95 9.57 11.24
C SER A 656 1.35 8.11 11.27
N ASP A 657 2.48 7.77 10.64
CA ASP A 657 2.98 6.40 10.59
C ASP A 657 3.35 5.86 11.99
N SER A 658 3.69 6.77 12.93
CA SER A 658 3.92 6.43 14.34
C SER A 658 2.65 6.11 15.14
N ILE A 659 1.47 6.30 14.57
CA ILE A 659 0.16 6.07 15.23
C ILE A 659 -0.60 4.97 14.49
N ALA A 660 -0.84 5.17 13.19
CA ALA A 660 -1.40 4.16 12.31
C ALA A 660 -0.99 4.43 10.86
N SER A 661 -0.16 3.53 10.32
CA SER A 661 0.26 3.58 8.92
C SER A 661 -0.93 3.36 7.97
N PRO A 662 -0.83 3.77 6.69
CA PRO A 662 -1.88 3.56 5.71
C PRO A 662 -2.32 2.09 5.55
N GLY A 663 -1.38 1.15 5.66
CA GLY A 663 -1.62 -0.30 5.54
C GLY A 663 -1.96 -1.01 6.85
N GLN A 664 -2.03 -0.29 7.99
CA GLN A 664 -2.22 -0.92 9.30
C GLN A 664 -3.56 -1.67 9.39
N ILE A 665 -3.47 -2.94 9.78
CA ILE A 665 -4.59 -3.82 10.10
C ILE A 665 -4.87 -3.76 11.59
N GLY A 666 -6.15 -3.74 11.95
CA GLY A 666 -6.62 -3.46 13.31
C GLY A 666 -7.66 -2.34 13.31
N ASN A 667 -7.94 -1.78 14.49
CA ASN A 667 -8.90 -0.71 14.66
C ASN A 667 -8.19 0.64 14.66
N ALA A 668 -8.30 1.35 13.54
CA ALA A 668 -7.77 2.71 13.38
C ALA A 668 -8.89 3.70 13.07
N VAL A 669 -9.92 3.65 13.93
CA VAL A 669 -11.07 4.55 13.97
C VAL A 669 -11.24 5.08 15.38
N PHE A 670 -11.54 6.37 15.51
CA PHE A 670 -11.90 6.99 16.78
C PHE A 670 -13.24 7.72 16.68
N MET A 671 -13.91 7.90 17.82
CA MET A 671 -15.18 8.64 17.89
C MET A 671 -14.93 10.07 18.36
N MET A 672 -15.15 11.03 17.46
CA MET A 672 -14.91 12.44 17.66
C MET A 672 -16.21 13.17 17.99
N LEU A 673 -16.27 13.74 19.19
CA LEU A 673 -17.35 14.65 19.59
C LEU A 673 -17.07 16.06 19.05
N SER A 674 -18.01 16.62 18.28
CA SER A 674 -17.89 17.98 17.76
C SER A 674 -18.13 19.03 18.83
N ASP A 675 -17.67 20.25 18.56
CA ASP A 675 -18.17 21.44 19.27
C ASP A 675 -19.69 21.60 19.04
N ASP A 676 -20.37 22.34 19.92
CA ASP A 676 -21.79 22.68 19.74
C ASP A 676 -21.97 23.50 18.44
N PHE A 677 -23.05 23.24 17.70
CA PHE A 677 -23.36 24.00 16.50
C PHE A 677 -23.65 25.45 16.86
N LYS A 678 -22.92 26.40 16.22
CA LYS A 678 -23.15 27.85 16.42
C LYS A 678 -24.58 28.24 16.09
N ASP A 679 -25.11 27.68 15.01
CA ASP A 679 -26.52 27.75 14.64
C ASP A 679 -27.03 26.34 14.25
N PRO A 680 -27.81 25.66 15.12
CA PRO A 680 -28.35 24.33 14.86
C PRO A 680 -29.49 24.31 13.82
N TYR A 681 -29.85 25.47 13.25
CA TYR A 681 -30.85 25.63 12.19
C TYR A 681 -30.26 26.11 10.85
N SER A 682 -28.93 26.19 10.75
CA SER A 682 -28.23 26.54 9.52
C SER A 682 -27.45 25.35 8.96
N LEU A 683 -27.77 24.95 7.72
CA LEU A 683 -27.04 23.89 7.01
C LEU A 683 -25.53 24.18 7.01
N SER A 684 -25.16 25.42 6.70
CA SER A 684 -23.77 25.85 6.61
C SER A 684 -23.09 25.82 7.97
N SER A 685 -23.75 26.30 9.02
CA SER A 685 -23.18 26.29 10.37
C SER A 685 -22.90 24.87 10.84
N ILE A 686 -23.85 23.94 10.70
CA ILE A 686 -23.70 22.55 11.13
C ILE A 686 -22.56 21.88 10.34
N ALA A 687 -22.56 22.01 9.01
CA ALA A 687 -21.53 21.41 8.15
C ALA A 687 -20.13 21.93 8.46
N LYS A 688 -19.96 23.24 8.69
CA LYS A 688 -18.68 23.84 9.08
C LYS A 688 -18.19 23.33 10.42
N THR A 689 -19.05 23.26 11.44
CA THR A 689 -18.67 22.73 12.76
C THR A 689 -18.20 21.28 12.65
N ILE A 690 -18.89 20.42 11.89
CA ILE A 690 -18.48 19.03 11.64
C ILE A 690 -17.09 18.99 10.99
N ARG A 691 -16.90 19.70 9.87
CA ARG A 691 -15.64 19.73 9.10
C ARG A 691 -14.47 20.23 9.96
N GLN A 692 -14.65 21.32 10.69
CA GLN A 692 -13.63 21.88 11.57
C GLN A 692 -13.24 20.91 12.69
N SER A 693 -14.22 20.22 13.29
CA SER A 693 -13.98 19.24 14.35
C SER A 693 -13.23 18.00 13.82
N ILE A 694 -13.52 17.55 12.59
CA ILE A 694 -12.77 16.46 11.94
C ILE A 694 -11.33 16.87 11.64
N ILE A 695 -11.11 18.08 11.11
CA ILE A 695 -9.75 18.55 10.80
C ILE A 695 -8.93 18.68 12.09
N LYS A 696 -9.49 19.34 13.11
CA LYS A 696 -8.83 19.54 14.41
C LYS A 696 -8.47 18.22 15.10
N SER A 697 -9.34 17.23 15.01
CA SER A 697 -9.14 15.93 15.66
C SER A 697 -8.17 14.98 14.94
N ARG A 698 -7.71 15.34 13.73
CA ARG A 698 -6.67 14.62 12.99
C ARG A 698 -5.26 15.17 13.22
N ASP A 699 -5.08 16.04 14.21
CA ASP A 699 -3.75 16.41 14.68
C ASP A 699 -3.06 15.20 15.33
N SER A 700 -1.78 14.97 14.99
CA SER A 700 -1.05 13.78 15.44
C SER A 700 -0.87 13.74 16.97
N LYS A 701 -0.63 14.89 17.62
CA LYS A 701 -0.48 14.97 19.08
C LYS A 701 -1.81 14.75 19.79
N PHE A 702 -2.92 15.25 19.22
CA PHE A 702 -4.25 14.94 19.71
C PHE A 702 -4.56 13.44 19.61
N LEU A 703 -4.30 12.83 18.45
CA LEU A 703 -4.52 11.40 18.24
C LEU A 703 -3.68 10.56 19.19
N GLU A 704 -2.44 10.94 19.44
CA GLU A 704 -1.57 10.23 20.37
C GLU A 704 -2.15 10.20 21.79
N ARG A 705 -2.59 11.35 22.31
CA ARG A 705 -3.24 11.44 23.63
C ARG A 705 -4.59 10.71 23.66
N TRP A 706 -5.38 10.85 22.60
CA TRP A 706 -6.69 10.21 22.49
C TRP A 706 -6.55 8.68 22.46
N SER A 707 -5.66 8.15 21.61
CA SER A 707 -5.43 6.71 21.47
C SER A 707 -4.87 6.10 22.74
N ALA A 708 -3.93 6.75 23.42
CA ALA A 708 -3.42 6.29 24.72
C ALA A 708 -4.53 6.21 25.77
N THR A 709 -5.34 7.26 25.87
CA THR A 709 -6.45 7.34 26.85
C THR A 709 -7.56 6.33 26.52
N ALA A 710 -7.87 6.12 25.23
CA ALA A 710 -8.85 5.14 24.79
C ALA A 710 -8.36 3.69 25.00
N ASP A 711 -7.07 3.41 24.79
CA ASP A 711 -6.46 2.10 25.05
C ASP A 711 -6.64 1.71 26.53
N ASP A 712 -6.28 2.60 27.45
CA ASP A 712 -6.47 2.41 28.89
C ASP A 712 -7.95 2.22 29.26
N ALA A 713 -8.83 3.09 28.76
CA ALA A 713 -10.27 3.01 29.04
C ALA A 713 -10.89 1.69 28.54
N MET A 714 -10.49 1.20 27.37
CA MET A 714 -10.98 -0.06 26.82
C MET A 714 -10.44 -1.28 27.59
N ARG A 715 -9.19 -1.26 28.03
CA ARG A 715 -8.64 -2.32 28.89
C ARG A 715 -9.38 -2.38 30.24
N GLN A 716 -9.61 -1.23 30.88
CA GLN A 716 -10.38 -1.16 32.13
C GLN A 716 -11.82 -1.63 31.94
N MET A 717 -12.47 -1.26 30.83
CA MET A 717 -13.81 -1.72 30.48
C MET A 717 -13.90 -3.26 30.47
N ILE A 718 -12.91 -3.92 29.86
CA ILE A 718 -12.92 -5.38 29.71
C ILE A 718 -12.55 -6.09 31.00
N HIS A 719 -11.54 -5.59 31.72
CA HIS A 719 -11.19 -6.07 33.06
C HIS A 719 -12.42 -6.06 33.98
N ASN A 720 -13.25 -5.03 33.88
CA ASN A 720 -14.48 -4.90 34.67
C ASN A 720 -15.70 -5.63 34.08
N ASN A 721 -15.52 -6.46 33.05
CA ASN A 721 -16.57 -7.21 32.36
C ASN A 721 -17.73 -6.35 31.83
N ARG A 722 -17.41 -5.17 31.29
CA ARG A 722 -18.38 -4.21 30.74
C ARG A 722 -18.23 -4.07 29.23
N LEU A 723 -19.24 -3.48 28.59
CA LEU A 723 -19.27 -3.15 27.17
C LEU A 723 -19.40 -1.65 26.96
N ALA A 724 -18.91 -1.16 25.82
CA ALA A 724 -19.05 0.22 25.41
C ALA A 724 -20.52 0.56 25.10
N ASP A 725 -21.01 1.68 25.64
CA ASP A 725 -22.38 2.15 25.36
C ASP A 725 -22.37 3.04 24.11
N LEU A 726 -22.72 2.46 22.97
CA LEU A 726 -22.93 3.17 21.70
C LEU A 726 -24.36 3.73 21.55
N GLY A 727 -25.11 3.80 22.66
CA GLY A 727 -26.49 4.27 22.69
C GLY A 727 -26.64 5.76 22.39
N PHE A 728 -27.88 6.14 22.06
CA PHE A 728 -28.27 7.53 21.89
C PHE A 728 -28.03 8.34 23.16
N VAL A 729 -27.41 9.50 23.00
CA VAL A 729 -27.25 10.52 24.04
C VAL A 729 -28.10 11.73 23.64
N PRO A 730 -28.93 12.28 24.55
CA PRO A 730 -29.70 13.48 24.26
C PRO A 730 -28.85 14.59 23.65
N ASN A 731 -29.41 15.26 22.65
CA ASN A 731 -28.79 16.33 21.88
C ASN A 731 -27.57 15.95 21.01
N ASP A 732 -27.16 14.67 20.96
CA ASP A 732 -26.07 14.21 20.10
C ASP A 732 -26.63 13.29 18.99
N ILE A 733 -25.93 13.21 17.85
CA ILE A 733 -26.16 12.20 16.81
C ILE A 733 -24.86 11.46 16.49
N ILE A 734 -24.90 10.14 16.38
CA ILE A 734 -23.72 9.32 16.03
C ILE A 734 -23.64 9.20 14.52
N VAL A 735 -22.44 9.37 13.95
CA VAL A 735 -22.21 9.31 12.50
C VAL A 735 -21.15 8.27 12.19
N ASN A 736 -21.56 7.17 11.54
CA ASN A 736 -20.68 6.11 11.05
C ASN A 736 -20.85 6.00 9.52
N SER A 737 -20.05 6.77 8.79
CA SER A 737 -20.11 6.78 7.33
C SER A 737 -19.09 5.84 6.71
N ASN A 738 -19.60 4.93 5.87
CA ASN A 738 -18.84 4.07 4.98
C ASN A 738 -18.94 4.53 3.52
N PHE A 739 -19.43 5.75 3.27
CA PHE A 739 -19.64 6.29 1.92
C PHE A 739 -18.36 6.37 1.06
N ARG A 740 -17.21 6.52 1.72
CA ARG A 740 -15.89 6.48 1.06
C ARG A 740 -15.59 5.13 0.41
N TYR A 741 -16.16 4.05 0.93
CA TYR A 741 -15.91 2.69 0.49
C TYR A 741 -16.99 2.20 -0.46
N ASP A 742 -16.59 1.79 -1.66
CA ASP A 742 -17.48 1.13 -2.62
C ASP A 742 -17.42 -0.39 -2.46
N TRP A 743 -18.03 -0.89 -1.40
CA TRP A 743 -18.00 -2.32 -1.03
C TRP A 743 -18.40 -3.25 -2.19
N ALA A 744 -19.46 -2.89 -2.91
CA ALA A 744 -19.96 -3.67 -4.05
C ALA A 744 -18.96 -3.73 -5.23
N ASP A 745 -18.19 -2.66 -5.46
CA ASP A 745 -17.20 -2.61 -6.55
C ASP A 745 -15.86 -3.24 -6.14
N LEU A 746 -15.46 -3.09 -4.88
CA LEU A 746 -14.20 -3.62 -4.36
C LEU A 746 -14.23 -5.13 -4.11
N VAL A 747 -15.41 -5.70 -3.87
CA VAL A 747 -15.58 -7.14 -3.61
C VAL A 747 -16.47 -7.75 -4.69
N ASP A 748 -16.17 -7.45 -5.96
CA ASP A 748 -17.04 -7.80 -7.09
C ASP A 748 -16.81 -9.20 -7.67
N PHE A 749 -15.67 -9.85 -7.40
CA PHE A 749 -15.27 -11.14 -7.98
C PHE A 749 -15.39 -11.19 -9.51
N GLY A 750 -15.19 -10.06 -10.19
CA GLY A 750 -15.32 -9.92 -11.64
C GLY A 750 -16.72 -9.53 -12.12
N TYR A 751 -17.69 -9.37 -11.20
CA TYR A 751 -19.05 -8.91 -11.47
C TYR A 751 -19.20 -7.40 -11.27
N LYS A 752 -18.30 -6.62 -11.88
CA LYS A 752 -18.30 -5.17 -11.82
C LYS A 752 -19.66 -4.57 -12.17
N ASP A 753 -20.12 -3.63 -11.35
CA ASP A 753 -21.44 -2.98 -11.43
C ASP A 753 -22.64 -3.95 -11.38
N LYS A 754 -22.44 -5.19 -10.91
CA LYS A 754 -23.50 -6.20 -10.75
C LYS A 754 -23.48 -6.87 -9.37
N CYS A 755 -22.35 -6.87 -8.68
CA CYS A 755 -22.28 -7.26 -7.27
C CYS A 755 -23.11 -6.30 -6.40
N ARG A 756 -23.85 -6.85 -5.43
CA ARG A 756 -24.63 -6.07 -4.46
C ARG A 756 -24.14 -6.41 -3.04
N PHE A 757 -23.93 -5.38 -2.24
CA PHE A 757 -23.44 -5.44 -0.87
C PHE A 757 -24.54 -5.17 0.15
N TYR A 758 -24.56 -5.94 1.23
CA TYR A 758 -25.50 -5.82 2.32
C TYR A 758 -24.80 -5.96 3.67
N THR A 759 -25.29 -5.21 4.66
CA THR A 759 -24.85 -5.32 6.06
C THR A 759 -26.07 -5.15 6.97
N GLY A 760 -25.98 -5.63 8.21
CA GLY A 760 -27.09 -5.55 9.17
C GLY A 760 -26.98 -4.36 10.13
N TRP A 761 -27.98 -4.21 11.00
CA TRP A 761 -28.01 -3.34 12.19
C TRP A 761 -28.18 -1.83 11.94
N SER A 762 -29.14 -1.24 12.67
CA SER A 762 -29.40 0.21 12.73
C SER A 762 -29.76 0.59 14.17
N GLY A 763 -29.41 1.82 14.60
CA GLY A 763 -29.64 2.28 15.98
C GLY A 763 -30.35 3.64 16.03
N ALA A 764 -30.89 3.98 17.20
CA ALA A 764 -31.50 5.29 17.47
C ALA A 764 -30.46 6.40 17.28
N PHE A 765 -30.73 7.33 16.37
CA PHE A 765 -29.81 8.42 15.99
C PHE A 765 -28.38 7.96 15.64
N TYR A 766 -28.26 6.73 15.13
CA TYR A 766 -27.01 6.18 14.65
C TYR A 766 -27.02 6.21 13.12
N LEU A 767 -26.48 7.30 12.57
CA LEU A 767 -26.45 7.61 11.15
C LEU A 767 -25.40 6.76 10.43
N ARG A 768 -25.86 5.82 9.61
CA ARG A 768 -25.03 5.01 8.72
C ARG A 768 -25.20 5.45 7.28
N VAL A 769 -24.09 5.57 6.56
CA VAL A 769 -24.07 6.02 5.16
C VAL A 769 -23.25 5.06 4.30
N PHE A 770 -23.82 4.59 3.20
CA PHE A 770 -23.20 3.67 2.24
C PHE A 770 -23.45 4.12 0.80
N ARG A 771 -22.68 3.62 -0.17
CA ARG A 771 -23.03 3.76 -1.60
C ARG A 771 -24.16 2.81 -1.95
N LEU A 772 -25.08 3.21 -2.84
CA LEU A 772 -26.17 2.30 -3.26
C LEU A 772 -25.63 1.13 -4.07
N ASN A 773 -26.34 0.02 -3.98
CA ASN A 773 -26.12 -1.15 -4.82
C ASN A 773 -26.53 -0.91 -6.27
N PRO A 774 -25.92 -1.64 -7.23
CA PRO A 774 -26.44 -1.70 -8.59
C PRO A 774 -27.89 -2.22 -8.63
N ILE A 775 -28.67 -1.70 -9.57
CA ILE A 775 -30.09 -2.02 -9.74
C ILE A 775 -30.27 -2.85 -11.01
N CYS A 776 -30.92 -4.01 -10.87
CA CYS A 776 -31.33 -4.84 -12.00
C CYS A 776 -32.85 -4.71 -12.22
N LYS A 777 -33.26 -4.33 -13.44
CA LYS A 777 -34.67 -4.32 -13.88
C LYS A 777 -34.88 -5.42 -14.91
N GLY A 778 -35.55 -6.50 -14.51
CA GLY A 778 -35.72 -7.69 -15.34
C GLY A 778 -34.39 -8.41 -15.55
N LYS A 779 -33.85 -8.37 -16.78
CA LYS A 779 -32.53 -8.92 -17.12
C LYS A 779 -31.46 -7.84 -17.38
N THR A 780 -31.82 -6.57 -17.18
CA THR A 780 -30.97 -5.43 -17.56
C THR A 780 -30.47 -4.70 -16.32
N TRP A 781 -29.15 -4.55 -16.21
CA TRP A 781 -28.52 -3.74 -15.17
C TRP A 781 -28.52 -2.27 -15.57
N LEU A 782 -28.97 -1.40 -14.67
CA LEU A 782 -28.97 0.04 -14.90
C LEU A 782 -27.56 0.61 -14.70
N SER A 783 -27.28 1.72 -15.38
CA SER A 783 -26.05 2.49 -15.11
C SER A 783 -26.02 2.93 -13.65
N ARG A 784 -24.88 2.70 -12.99
CA ARG A 784 -24.70 2.99 -11.56
C ARG A 784 -24.11 4.38 -11.38
N ASP A 785 -24.86 5.25 -10.69
CA ASP A 785 -24.31 6.49 -10.15
C ASP A 785 -23.40 6.18 -8.95
N ARG A 786 -22.08 6.31 -9.11
CA ARG A 786 -21.11 5.96 -8.05
C ARG A 786 -21.05 6.98 -6.90
N ASN A 787 -21.73 8.12 -7.06
CA ASN A 787 -21.79 9.17 -6.06
C ASN A 787 -23.10 9.16 -5.26
N CYS A 788 -23.99 8.19 -5.48
CA CYS A 788 -25.23 8.08 -4.72
C CYS A 788 -25.00 7.50 -3.32
N ALA A 789 -25.81 7.94 -2.35
CA ALA A 789 -25.73 7.51 -0.97
C ALA A 789 -27.04 6.93 -0.46
N GLU A 790 -26.95 5.83 0.28
CA GLU A 790 -27.98 5.34 1.19
C GLU A 790 -27.71 5.87 2.59
N VAL A 791 -28.75 6.35 3.27
CA VAL A 791 -28.68 6.88 4.63
C VAL A 791 -29.70 6.18 5.50
N ILE A 792 -29.24 5.56 6.58
CA ILE A 792 -30.08 4.78 7.48
C ILE A 792 -29.76 5.10 8.94
N PHE A 793 -30.82 5.28 9.72
CA PHE A 793 -30.81 5.51 11.16
C PHE A 793 -32.22 5.29 11.71
N ARG A 794 -32.39 5.29 13.04
CA ARG A 794 -33.71 5.20 13.67
C ARG A 794 -34.08 6.50 14.39
N ILE A 795 -35.35 6.88 14.32
CA ILE A 795 -35.94 8.05 15.01
C ILE A 795 -37.26 7.68 15.65
N GLU A 796 -37.78 8.54 16.52
CA GLU A 796 -39.03 8.29 17.23
C GLU A 796 -40.18 8.06 16.23
N LYS A 797 -41.04 7.09 16.57
CA LYS A 797 -42.11 6.59 15.69
C LYS A 797 -43.05 7.68 15.21
N ASP A 798 -43.41 8.59 16.10
CA ASP A 798 -44.31 9.71 15.85
C ASP A 798 -43.70 10.78 14.92
N LEU A 799 -42.37 10.82 14.80
CA LEU A 799 -41.67 11.82 13.98
C LEU A 799 -41.35 11.32 12.58
N LYS A 800 -41.31 9.99 12.35
CA LYS A 800 -40.92 9.40 11.07
C LYS A 800 -41.71 9.91 9.88
N ALA A 801 -43.05 9.93 9.98
CA ALA A 801 -43.90 10.40 8.88
C ALA A 801 -43.63 11.88 8.56
N LYS A 802 -43.49 12.72 9.61
CA LYS A 802 -43.19 14.15 9.48
C LYS A 802 -41.84 14.38 8.81
N PHE A 803 -40.80 13.69 9.28
CA PHE A 803 -39.45 13.77 8.75
C PHE A 803 -39.40 13.38 7.27
N LEU A 804 -39.95 12.21 6.91
CA LEU A 804 -39.97 11.73 5.53
C LEU A 804 -40.74 12.67 4.58
N ASN A 805 -41.86 13.26 5.05
CA ASN A 805 -42.61 14.22 4.26
C ASN A 805 -41.80 15.49 3.96
N MET A 806 -40.99 15.96 4.90
CA MET A 806 -40.13 17.13 4.68
C MET A 806 -38.99 16.83 3.72
N ILE A 807 -38.32 15.68 3.86
CA ILE A 807 -37.30 15.25 2.90
C ILE A 807 -37.89 15.17 1.48
N LYS A 808 -39.08 14.56 1.33
CA LYS A 808 -39.77 14.47 0.03
C LYS A 808 -40.09 15.84 -0.55
N ARG A 809 -40.59 16.77 0.27
CA ARG A 809 -40.88 18.15 -0.15
C ARG A 809 -39.59 18.85 -0.60
N ASP A 810 -38.55 18.80 0.21
CA ASP A 810 -37.28 19.47 -0.09
C ASP A 810 -36.64 18.89 -1.36
N ILE A 811 -36.67 17.56 -1.56
CA ILE A 811 -36.24 16.94 -2.82
C ILE A 811 -37.10 17.41 -4.00
N GLY A 812 -38.43 17.39 -3.87
CA GLY A 812 -39.36 17.80 -4.92
C GLY A 812 -39.24 19.28 -5.32
N GLU A 813 -38.88 20.13 -4.37
CA GLU A 813 -38.60 21.55 -4.59
C GLU A 813 -37.13 21.84 -4.89
N ASN A 814 -36.33 20.79 -5.12
CA ASN A 814 -34.92 20.85 -5.46
C ASN A 814 -34.13 21.70 -4.44
N PHE A 815 -34.35 21.42 -3.16
CA PHE A 815 -33.73 21.99 -1.96
C PHE A 815 -33.83 23.51 -1.80
N LYS A 816 -34.76 24.17 -2.51
CA LYS A 816 -34.93 25.64 -2.45
C LYS A 816 -35.32 26.19 -1.07
N ASN A 817 -35.88 25.35 -0.19
CA ASN A 817 -36.37 25.74 1.14
C ASN A 817 -35.35 25.56 2.27
N ILE A 818 -34.14 25.08 1.97
CA ILE A 818 -33.13 24.84 3.01
C ILE A 818 -32.65 26.16 3.63
N ASN A 819 -32.43 27.19 2.80
CA ASN A 819 -31.87 28.49 3.21
C ASN A 819 -32.93 29.56 3.55
N LYS A 820 -34.21 29.20 3.53
CA LYS A 820 -35.33 30.04 3.99
C LYS A 820 -35.75 29.55 5.36
#